data_AF-A0AAU1P0C1-F1
#
_entry.id   AF-A0AAU1P0C1-F1
#
_cell.length_a   1.000
_cell.length_b   1.000
_cell.length_c   1.000
_cell.angle_alpha   90.00
_cell.angle_beta   90.00
_cell.angle_gamma   90.00
#
_symmetry.space_group_name_H-M   'P 1'
#
loop_
_entity.id
_entity.type
_entity.pdbx_description
1 polymer ?
#
loop_
_entity_poly.entity_id
_entity_poly.type
_entity_poly.pdbx_seq_one_letter_code
_entity_poly.pdbx_strand_id
1 'polypeptide(L)'
;MGWFRSAGDVDDDDPSLHVVSVLRAEGDKAAGAGFVLGADTVLTCAHVVNDALGRDMFEFRSPGTGEIPVELRDAVRWYRYPARVAHWIPPRGRDGGAVRRGDDEWLGDLAVLRVDGPAGGLPVAGRAAMAVGQEVGAWHGGGRAATLARLTVASLHRSLGYLDGESTGMAVGPGYSGGPLWCRHERAVVGLVVAHFMPPRDPGTGAPLPYSPQHLVRRSWAVPWQRVEAELRPLGILDAVLPAPLDMEDPAFLLLTEAIVELLPVMSERIDRAQRLATACGIPNGSGVTPPTPEEFAAFLLTHPRALAALSGIMRRDTPEAADRLLAAGSLSRAPRLLSPQEYTALRKHLRAMDRAVLDRFPEAVRAALPHLAAQPGGDSLDELLDHLEVLPGDGHSTGRERRVPALLRVMEYVGALGTGPRRAQLRMWADGVAQRLGIPRPALGERRADAQEWVRSVRERSARVRVLVQVTRAEPGRHHLRSWCDEGAGPRQVSTDSAVSYSASEAAREVLRVLDSLRPPDGDERPPLVEVLVDRGSLNLPVDEWEARDPDEIVPGVLGVEYPLVVHCPELLRRHGRFMSHWRTRWNRLDSGKTVVVSESMDRDAVYSTLVNQLDTVRVSVDVPPGPRDGIVQICLALGIPVVVWDRGGDGASHVVEHMADVATRELPDGVRGYRANAMASPPEFPGRPVLAWADADRTVPRLHLTEPQEST
;
A
#
# COMPACT_ATOMS: atom_id res chain seq x y z
N MET A 1 -31.98 -17.53 -13.33
CA MET A 1 -33.06 -16.85 -14.06
C MET A 1 -33.60 -15.76 -13.15
N GLY A 2 -33.06 -14.54 -13.26
CA GLY A 2 -33.51 -13.38 -12.50
C GLY A 2 -33.57 -12.16 -13.41
N TRP A 3 -34.36 -11.15 -13.05
CA TRP A 3 -34.54 -9.93 -13.85
C TRP A 3 -33.23 -9.14 -14.03
N PHE A 4 -32.33 -9.17 -13.03
CA PHE A 4 -30.98 -8.61 -13.12
C PHE A 4 -30.01 -9.70 -13.59
N ARG A 5 -29.67 -9.69 -14.88
CA ARG A 5 -28.79 -10.71 -15.47
C ARG A 5 -27.33 -10.33 -15.29
N SER A 6 -26.49 -11.28 -14.87
CA SER A 6 -25.03 -11.11 -14.98
C SER A 6 -24.63 -11.13 -16.45
N ALA A 7 -23.59 -10.39 -16.85
CA ALA A 7 -23.16 -10.22 -18.24
C ALA A 7 -22.79 -11.53 -18.99
N GLY A 8 -22.85 -12.70 -18.33
CA GLY A 8 -22.66 -14.03 -18.94
C GLY A 8 -23.94 -14.75 -19.36
N ASP A 9 -25.12 -14.15 -19.19
CA ASP A 9 -26.43 -14.77 -19.51
C ASP A 9 -26.96 -14.38 -20.91
N VAL A 10 -26.08 -13.83 -21.77
CA VAL A 10 -26.38 -13.55 -23.17
C VAL A 10 -26.13 -14.82 -23.98
N ASP A 11 -27.10 -15.16 -24.82
CA ASP A 11 -27.18 -16.34 -25.70
C ASP A 11 -26.14 -16.30 -26.85
N ASP A 12 -24.93 -15.80 -26.61
CA ASP A 12 -23.91 -15.55 -27.63
C ASP A 12 -22.92 -16.72 -27.69
N ASP A 13 -23.13 -17.58 -28.70
CA ASP A 13 -22.46 -18.86 -28.90
C ASP A 13 -21.04 -18.71 -29.54
N ASP A 14 -20.45 -17.51 -29.52
CA ASP A 14 -19.11 -17.23 -30.08
C ASP A 14 -18.03 -17.24 -28.99
N PRO A 15 -17.25 -18.33 -28.86
CA PRO A 15 -16.24 -18.47 -27.81
C PRO A 15 -15.07 -17.48 -27.96
N SER A 16 -14.91 -16.85 -29.13
CA SER A 16 -13.86 -15.85 -29.34
C SER A 16 -14.11 -14.55 -28.56
N LEU A 17 -15.33 -14.33 -28.04
CA LEU A 17 -15.65 -13.23 -27.12
C LEU A 17 -15.03 -13.42 -25.73
N HIS A 18 -14.67 -14.65 -25.34
CA HIS A 18 -14.01 -14.93 -24.07
C HIS A 18 -12.48 -14.72 -24.13
N VAL A 19 -11.95 -14.34 -25.29
CA VAL A 19 -10.51 -14.11 -25.48
C VAL A 19 -10.19 -12.64 -25.19
N VAL A 20 -9.30 -12.41 -24.24
CA VAL A 20 -8.72 -11.10 -23.92
C VAL A 20 -7.34 -11.00 -24.58
N SER A 21 -7.10 -9.92 -25.30
CA SER A 21 -5.79 -9.62 -25.89
C SER A 21 -4.89 -8.98 -24.83
N VAL A 22 -3.70 -9.52 -24.58
CA VAL A 22 -2.68 -8.86 -23.75
C VAL A 22 -1.69 -8.19 -24.69
N LEU A 23 -1.61 -6.87 -24.69
CA LEU A 23 -0.84 -6.10 -25.66
C LEU A 23 0.57 -5.75 -25.13
N ARG A 24 1.54 -5.66 -26.05
CA ARG A 24 2.87 -5.11 -25.74
C ARG A 24 2.80 -3.61 -25.48
N ALA A 25 3.63 -3.10 -24.58
CA ALA A 25 3.68 -1.66 -24.28
C ALA A 25 4.07 -0.81 -25.51
N GLU A 26 4.94 -1.33 -26.38
CA GLU A 26 5.47 -0.63 -27.57
C GLU A 26 4.70 -0.92 -28.88
N GLY A 27 3.38 -1.13 -28.82
CA GLY A 27 2.52 -1.15 -30.02
C GLY A 27 1.22 -1.95 -29.86
N ASP A 28 0.43 -2.02 -30.93
CA ASP A 28 -0.87 -2.73 -30.92
C ASP A 28 -0.74 -4.24 -31.24
N LYS A 29 0.43 -4.82 -30.96
CA LYS A 29 0.65 -6.26 -31.15
C LYS A 29 0.40 -7.00 -29.85
N ALA A 30 -0.40 -8.07 -29.93
CA ALA A 30 -0.59 -8.98 -28.81
C ALA A 30 0.73 -9.67 -28.43
N ALA A 31 1.07 -9.60 -27.15
CA ALA A 31 2.07 -10.45 -26.50
C ALA A 31 1.52 -11.89 -26.36
N GLY A 32 0.25 -11.98 -26.00
CA GLY A 32 -0.48 -13.23 -25.84
C GLY A 32 -1.96 -12.99 -25.62
N ALA A 33 -2.63 -14.01 -25.10
CA ALA A 33 -4.05 -14.02 -24.82
C ALA A 33 -4.32 -14.20 -23.32
N GLY A 34 -5.57 -14.01 -22.92
CA GLY A 34 -6.09 -14.25 -21.59
C GLY A 34 -7.60 -14.51 -21.68
N PHE A 35 -8.25 -14.68 -20.55
CA PHE A 35 -9.70 -14.68 -20.46
C PHE A 35 -10.17 -14.07 -19.14
N VAL A 36 -11.42 -13.64 -19.10
CA VAL A 36 -12.03 -13.03 -17.92
C VAL A 36 -12.27 -14.09 -16.84
N LEU A 37 -11.58 -13.93 -15.70
CA LEU A 37 -11.66 -14.81 -14.54
C LEU A 37 -12.79 -14.40 -13.57
N GLY A 38 -13.05 -13.09 -13.47
CA GLY A 38 -14.03 -12.48 -12.56
C GLY A 38 -14.43 -11.09 -13.03
N ALA A 39 -15.26 -10.39 -12.25
CA ALA A 39 -15.85 -9.11 -12.65
C ALA A 39 -14.82 -8.03 -13.07
N ASP A 40 -13.64 -8.03 -12.48
CA ASP A 40 -12.56 -7.08 -12.79
C ASP A 40 -11.22 -7.78 -13.05
N THR A 41 -11.22 -9.10 -13.23
CA THR A 41 -10.00 -9.89 -13.30
C THR A 41 -9.88 -10.70 -14.59
N VAL A 42 -8.67 -10.72 -15.13
CA VAL A 42 -8.28 -11.51 -16.31
C VAL A 42 -7.16 -12.45 -15.90
N LEU A 43 -7.25 -13.72 -16.32
CA LEU A 43 -6.20 -14.70 -16.15
C LEU A 43 -5.42 -14.85 -17.46
N THR A 44 -4.09 -14.87 -17.36
CA THR A 44 -3.16 -15.13 -18.46
C THR A 44 -1.91 -15.85 -17.93
N CYS A 45 -0.95 -16.14 -18.81
CA CYS A 45 0.36 -16.65 -18.40
C CYS A 45 1.27 -15.52 -17.89
N ALA A 46 2.11 -15.82 -16.90
CA ALA A 46 3.07 -14.86 -16.36
C ALA A 46 4.10 -14.44 -17.41
N HIS A 47 4.55 -15.37 -18.25
CA HIS A 47 5.50 -15.06 -19.32
C HIS A 47 4.91 -14.13 -20.40
N VAL A 48 3.60 -14.16 -20.61
CA VAL A 48 2.90 -13.22 -21.52
C VAL A 48 2.97 -11.80 -20.97
N VAL A 49 2.83 -11.65 -19.65
CA VAL A 49 3.01 -10.35 -18.97
C VAL A 49 4.46 -9.88 -19.08
N ASN A 50 5.44 -10.78 -18.94
CA ASN A 50 6.84 -10.44 -19.14
C ASN A 50 7.10 -9.94 -20.57
N ASP A 51 6.62 -10.65 -21.61
CA ASP A 51 6.72 -10.19 -23.01
C ASP A 51 6.00 -8.86 -23.23
N ALA A 52 4.81 -8.68 -22.65
CA ALA A 52 4.05 -7.43 -22.74
C ALA A 52 4.83 -6.22 -22.18
N LEU A 53 5.63 -6.44 -21.15
CA LEU A 53 6.46 -5.44 -20.48
C LEU A 53 7.91 -5.39 -21.00
N GLY A 54 8.27 -6.18 -22.01
CA GLY A 54 9.63 -6.24 -22.55
C GLY A 54 10.67 -6.85 -21.59
N ARG A 55 10.24 -7.71 -20.66
CA ARG A 55 11.09 -8.41 -19.68
C ARG A 55 11.52 -9.76 -20.23
N ASP A 56 12.55 -10.36 -19.61
CA ASP A 56 12.89 -11.75 -19.88
C ASP A 56 11.67 -12.66 -19.61
N MET A 57 11.39 -13.58 -20.54
CA MET A 57 10.19 -14.41 -20.56
C MET A 57 9.99 -15.18 -19.24
N PHE A 58 11.08 -15.66 -18.63
CA PHE A 58 11.05 -16.43 -17.39
C PHE A 58 11.52 -15.64 -16.17
N GLU A 59 11.50 -14.29 -16.23
CA GLU A 59 11.80 -13.45 -15.07
C GLU A 59 10.86 -13.80 -13.91
N PHE A 60 11.48 -14.24 -12.81
CA PHE A 60 10.80 -14.80 -11.66
C PHE A 60 10.15 -13.72 -10.80
N ARG A 61 10.72 -12.51 -10.75
CA ARG A 61 10.21 -11.42 -9.91
C ARG A 61 8.93 -10.81 -10.48
N SER A 62 7.99 -10.48 -9.60
CA SER A 62 6.77 -9.75 -9.98
C SER A 62 7.12 -8.43 -10.69
N PRO A 63 6.38 -8.04 -11.74
CA PRO A 63 6.61 -6.78 -12.47
C PRO A 63 6.26 -5.51 -11.68
N GLY A 64 5.73 -5.63 -10.46
CA GLY A 64 5.33 -4.48 -9.63
C GLY A 64 4.13 -3.73 -10.22
N THR A 65 4.17 -2.40 -10.18
CA THR A 65 3.03 -1.52 -10.55
C THR A 65 2.91 -1.23 -12.06
N GLY A 66 3.65 -1.96 -12.90
CA GLY A 66 3.62 -1.81 -14.35
C GLY A 66 2.20 -1.94 -14.92
N GLU A 67 1.87 -1.06 -15.88
CA GLU A 67 0.57 -1.04 -16.54
C GLU A 67 0.61 -1.86 -17.83
N ILE A 68 -0.35 -2.76 -17.98
CA ILE A 68 -0.43 -3.72 -19.10
C ILE A 68 -1.71 -3.40 -19.87
N PRO A 69 -1.62 -2.96 -21.13
CA PRO A 69 -2.81 -2.76 -21.95
C PRO A 69 -3.46 -4.10 -22.30
N VAL A 70 -4.76 -4.22 -22.02
CA VAL A 70 -5.58 -5.36 -22.44
C VAL A 70 -6.70 -4.90 -23.36
N GLU A 71 -7.07 -5.71 -24.33
CA GLU A 71 -8.25 -5.46 -25.18
C GLU A 71 -9.28 -6.57 -25.02
N LEU A 72 -10.53 -6.16 -24.84
CA LEU A 72 -11.67 -7.05 -24.74
C LEU A 72 -12.63 -6.79 -25.88
N ARG A 73 -13.23 -7.86 -26.39
CA ARG A 73 -14.20 -7.81 -27.49
C ARG A 73 -15.60 -7.93 -26.93
N ASP A 74 -16.45 -6.95 -27.23
CA ASP A 74 -17.89 -7.10 -27.17
C ASP A 74 -18.41 -7.58 -28.54
N ALA A 75 -19.69 -7.92 -28.67
CA ALA A 75 -20.32 -8.43 -29.90
C ALA A 75 -20.04 -7.56 -31.14
N VAL A 76 -19.76 -6.26 -30.97
CA VAL A 76 -19.58 -5.30 -32.07
C VAL A 76 -18.25 -4.54 -32.03
N ARG A 77 -17.56 -4.43 -30.88
CA ARG A 77 -16.43 -3.50 -30.71
C ARG A 77 -15.34 -4.02 -29.78
N TRP A 78 -14.10 -3.60 -30.05
CA TRP A 78 -12.96 -3.77 -29.17
C TRP A 78 -12.82 -2.59 -28.20
N TYR A 79 -12.59 -2.90 -26.94
CA TYR A 79 -12.37 -1.94 -25.86
C TYR A 79 -11.01 -2.19 -25.23
N ARG A 80 -10.20 -1.14 -25.16
CA ARG A 80 -8.88 -1.17 -24.53
C ARG A 80 -8.98 -0.67 -23.10
N TYR A 81 -8.47 -1.48 -22.18
CA TYR A 81 -8.42 -1.16 -20.77
C TYR A 81 -6.99 -1.30 -20.26
N PRO A 82 -6.56 -0.43 -19.33
CA PRO A 82 -5.35 -0.68 -18.58
C PRO A 82 -5.58 -1.75 -17.52
N ALA A 83 -4.58 -2.59 -17.31
CA ALA A 83 -4.57 -3.64 -16.30
C ALA A 83 -3.27 -3.66 -15.51
N ARG A 84 -3.28 -4.26 -14.32
CA ARG A 84 -2.11 -4.42 -13.45
C ARG A 84 -2.08 -5.82 -12.88
N VAL A 85 -0.89 -6.33 -12.57
CA VAL A 85 -0.76 -7.62 -11.91
C VAL A 85 -1.30 -7.52 -10.48
N ALA A 86 -2.37 -8.27 -10.21
CA ALA A 86 -2.94 -8.43 -8.87
C ALA A 86 -2.28 -9.62 -8.15
N HIS A 87 -2.07 -10.72 -8.86
CA HIS A 87 -1.38 -11.89 -8.33
C HIS A 87 -0.39 -12.46 -9.35
N TRP A 88 0.79 -12.81 -8.85
CA TRP A 88 1.91 -13.30 -9.64
C TRP A 88 2.31 -14.70 -9.19
N ILE A 89 2.17 -15.68 -10.08
CA ILE A 89 2.62 -17.05 -9.88
C ILE A 89 3.70 -17.32 -10.93
N PRO A 90 4.99 -17.18 -10.58
CA PRO A 90 6.06 -17.17 -11.57
C PRO A 90 6.19 -18.52 -12.29
N PRO A 91 6.73 -18.51 -13.52
CA PRO A 91 7.24 -19.72 -14.16
C PRO A 91 8.32 -20.33 -13.27
N ARG A 92 8.21 -21.64 -12.98
CA ARG A 92 9.15 -22.34 -12.10
C ARG A 92 9.45 -23.75 -12.58
N GLY A 93 10.67 -24.20 -12.30
CA GLY A 93 11.10 -25.57 -12.52
C GLY A 93 10.36 -26.56 -11.62
N ARG A 94 10.60 -27.86 -11.83
CA ARG A 94 9.97 -28.94 -11.05
C ARG A 94 10.39 -28.95 -9.57
N ASP A 95 11.54 -28.38 -9.26
CA ASP A 95 12.06 -28.17 -7.90
C ASP A 95 11.49 -26.90 -7.22
N GLY A 96 10.67 -26.11 -7.93
CA GLY A 96 10.13 -24.84 -7.47
C GLY A 96 11.07 -23.64 -7.68
N GLY A 97 12.27 -23.86 -8.24
CA GLY A 97 13.23 -22.80 -8.57
C GLY A 97 12.95 -22.12 -9.91
N ALA A 98 13.83 -21.20 -10.33
CA ALA A 98 13.73 -20.52 -11.61
C ALA A 98 13.87 -21.51 -12.80
N VAL A 99 13.12 -21.27 -13.88
CA VAL A 99 13.20 -22.06 -15.12
C VAL A 99 14.57 -21.89 -15.75
N ARG A 100 15.20 -22.99 -16.19
CA ARG A 100 16.52 -22.98 -16.80
C ARG A 100 16.39 -22.90 -18.32
N ARG A 101 17.39 -22.29 -18.96
CA ARG A 101 17.45 -22.19 -20.42
C ARG A 101 17.59 -23.60 -21.01
N GLY A 102 16.59 -24.04 -21.76
CA GLY A 102 16.52 -25.39 -22.33
C GLY A 102 15.48 -26.31 -21.67
N ASP A 103 14.78 -25.87 -20.63
CA ASP A 103 13.63 -26.60 -20.09
C ASP A 103 12.46 -26.52 -21.07
N ASP A 104 11.91 -27.68 -21.46
CA ASP A 104 10.75 -27.78 -22.37
C ASP A 104 9.41 -27.64 -21.64
N GLU A 105 9.40 -27.82 -20.32
CA GLU A 105 8.22 -27.82 -19.46
C GLU A 105 8.49 -27.05 -18.16
N TRP A 106 7.51 -26.27 -17.69
CA TRP A 106 7.56 -25.57 -16.40
C TRP A 106 6.19 -25.56 -15.70
N LEU A 107 6.20 -25.24 -14.41
CA LEU A 107 5.02 -25.14 -13.56
C LEU A 107 4.73 -23.67 -13.21
N GLY A 108 3.56 -23.42 -12.63
CA GLY A 108 3.10 -22.07 -12.32
C GLY A 108 2.74 -21.34 -13.59
N ASP A 109 3.44 -20.22 -13.85
CA ASP A 109 3.26 -19.38 -15.03
C ASP A 109 1.83 -18.85 -15.18
N LEU A 110 1.30 -18.29 -14.10
CA LEU A 110 -0.02 -17.68 -14.06
C LEU A 110 0.10 -16.24 -13.56
N ALA A 111 -0.62 -15.33 -14.22
CA ALA A 111 -0.79 -13.97 -13.75
C ALA A 111 -2.28 -13.62 -13.75
N VAL A 112 -2.75 -13.14 -12.60
CA VAL A 112 -4.08 -12.53 -12.48
C VAL A 112 -3.91 -11.03 -12.63
N LEU A 113 -4.53 -10.49 -13.66
CA LEU A 113 -4.54 -9.06 -13.95
C LEU A 113 -5.85 -8.47 -13.44
N ARG A 114 -5.77 -7.39 -12.67
CA ARG A 114 -6.92 -6.54 -12.37
C ARG A 114 -7.06 -5.50 -13.47
N VAL A 115 -8.22 -5.50 -14.11
CA VAL A 115 -8.54 -4.66 -15.26
C VAL A 115 -9.38 -3.47 -14.80
N ASP A 116 -9.08 -2.30 -15.33
CA ASP A 116 -9.86 -1.08 -15.11
C ASP A 116 -11.10 -1.06 -16.02
N GLY A 117 -11.91 -2.09 -15.90
CA GLY A 117 -13.06 -2.36 -16.72
C GLY A 117 -14.29 -1.47 -16.44
N PRO A 118 -15.37 -1.67 -17.20
CA PRO A 118 -16.62 -0.95 -17.02
C PRO A 118 -17.26 -1.29 -15.65
N ALA A 119 -18.10 -0.37 -15.18
CA ALA A 119 -18.75 -0.42 -13.86
C ALA A 119 -19.56 -1.71 -13.57
N GLY A 120 -20.02 -2.42 -14.60
CA GLY A 120 -20.77 -3.69 -14.46
C GLY A 120 -19.94 -4.96 -14.52
N GLY A 121 -18.62 -4.80 -14.53
CA GLY A 121 -17.69 -5.90 -14.61
C GLY A 121 -17.62 -6.52 -16.01
N LEU A 122 -16.72 -7.49 -16.14
CA LEU A 122 -16.41 -8.20 -17.35
C LEU A 122 -17.22 -9.51 -17.43
N PRO A 123 -17.61 -9.95 -18.63
CA PRO A 123 -18.37 -11.20 -18.80
C PRO A 123 -17.48 -12.40 -18.45
N VAL A 124 -17.83 -13.10 -17.37
CA VAL A 124 -17.05 -14.24 -16.85
C VAL A 124 -17.35 -15.50 -17.67
N ALA A 125 -16.32 -16.22 -18.07
CA ALA A 125 -16.47 -17.49 -18.77
C ALA A 125 -16.82 -18.64 -17.82
N GLY A 126 -17.65 -19.59 -18.27
CA GLY A 126 -17.85 -20.87 -17.60
C GLY A 126 -16.55 -21.67 -17.52
N ARG A 127 -16.40 -22.53 -16.51
CA ARG A 127 -15.15 -23.26 -16.22
C ARG A 127 -15.45 -24.72 -15.87
N ALA A 128 -14.67 -25.63 -16.44
CA ALA A 128 -14.83 -27.07 -16.24
C ALA A 128 -13.48 -27.78 -16.17
N ALA A 129 -13.44 -28.99 -15.62
CA ALA A 129 -12.22 -29.76 -15.56
C ALA A 129 -11.77 -30.24 -16.96
N MET A 130 -10.46 -30.22 -17.20
CA MET A 130 -9.87 -30.81 -18.40
C MET A 130 -9.87 -32.33 -18.30
N ALA A 131 -10.28 -33.01 -19.36
CA ALA A 131 -10.28 -34.46 -19.49
C ALA A 131 -9.65 -34.90 -20.81
N VAL A 132 -9.00 -36.08 -20.81
CA VAL A 132 -8.41 -36.68 -22.02
C VAL A 132 -9.50 -36.96 -23.04
N GLY A 133 -9.22 -36.67 -24.31
CA GLY A 133 -10.16 -36.83 -25.43
C GLY A 133 -11.09 -35.63 -25.65
N GLN A 134 -11.06 -34.59 -24.80
CA GLN A 134 -11.85 -33.38 -25.04
C GLN A 134 -11.37 -32.65 -26.30
N GLU A 135 -12.33 -32.27 -27.14
CA GLU A 135 -12.12 -31.36 -28.26
C GLU A 135 -12.16 -29.90 -27.77
N VAL A 136 -11.08 -29.17 -28.03
CA VAL A 136 -10.92 -27.79 -27.55
C VAL A 136 -10.48 -26.84 -28.65
N GLY A 137 -10.92 -25.60 -28.56
CA GLY A 137 -10.48 -24.49 -29.41
C GLY A 137 -9.55 -23.53 -28.69
N ALA A 138 -8.55 -23.02 -29.39
CA ALA A 138 -7.70 -21.92 -28.95
C ALA A 138 -7.64 -20.82 -30.01
N TRP A 139 -7.50 -19.56 -29.59
CA TRP A 139 -7.39 -18.42 -30.49
C TRP A 139 -6.11 -17.64 -30.20
N HIS A 140 -5.56 -17.02 -31.24
CA HIS A 140 -4.48 -16.05 -31.06
C HIS A 140 -5.01 -14.84 -30.27
N GLY A 141 -4.18 -14.19 -29.46
CA GLY A 141 -4.49 -12.98 -28.70
C GLY A 141 -4.83 -11.74 -29.52
N GLY A 142 -5.12 -11.89 -30.82
CA GLY A 142 -5.78 -10.85 -31.63
C GLY A 142 -7.28 -11.11 -31.80
N GLY A 143 -7.81 -12.20 -31.21
CA GLY A 143 -9.23 -12.58 -31.16
C GLY A 143 -9.96 -12.65 -32.50
N ARG A 144 -9.23 -12.84 -33.60
CA ARG A 144 -9.81 -13.02 -34.94
C ARG A 144 -10.30 -14.45 -35.12
N ALA A 145 -11.53 -14.63 -35.57
CA ALA A 145 -12.11 -15.96 -35.83
C ALA A 145 -11.23 -16.85 -36.74
N ALA A 146 -10.52 -16.25 -37.70
CA ALA A 146 -9.59 -16.94 -38.61
C ALA A 146 -8.35 -17.53 -37.91
N THR A 147 -8.14 -17.26 -36.61
CA THR A 147 -7.01 -17.77 -35.81
C THR A 147 -7.40 -18.94 -34.91
N LEU A 148 -8.55 -19.57 -35.14
CA LEU A 148 -8.95 -20.76 -34.38
C LEU A 148 -8.02 -21.95 -34.69
N ALA A 149 -7.31 -22.43 -33.67
CA ALA A 149 -6.63 -23.72 -33.66
C ALA A 149 -7.53 -24.77 -32.99
N ARG A 150 -7.82 -25.87 -33.70
CA ARG A 150 -8.58 -27.02 -33.19
C ARG A 150 -7.62 -28.07 -32.64
N LEU A 151 -7.88 -28.51 -31.41
CA LEU A 151 -6.99 -29.36 -30.65
C LEU A 151 -7.79 -30.47 -29.95
N THR A 152 -7.14 -31.60 -29.70
CA THR A 152 -7.66 -32.65 -28.81
C THR A 152 -6.73 -32.80 -27.62
N VAL A 153 -7.29 -32.95 -26.41
CA VAL A 153 -6.52 -33.26 -25.21
C VAL A 153 -5.98 -34.69 -25.31
N ALA A 154 -4.72 -34.84 -25.70
CA ALA A 154 -4.09 -36.13 -25.97
C ALA A 154 -3.74 -36.87 -24.67
N SER A 155 -3.27 -36.15 -23.66
CA SER A 155 -2.98 -36.74 -22.34
C SER A 155 -2.95 -35.68 -21.24
N LEU A 156 -3.21 -36.12 -20.01
CA LEU A 156 -2.99 -35.33 -18.80
C LEU A 156 -1.86 -35.98 -18.03
N HIS A 157 -0.73 -35.29 -17.90
CA HIS A 157 0.40 -35.79 -17.13
C HIS A 157 0.75 -34.86 -15.99
N ARG A 158 0.58 -35.35 -14.76
CA ARG A 158 0.84 -34.62 -13.51
C ARG A 158 0.03 -33.32 -13.45
N SER A 159 0.66 -32.20 -13.83
CA SER A 159 0.13 -30.84 -13.75
C SER A 159 -0.09 -30.21 -15.13
N LEU A 160 0.21 -30.92 -16.22
CA LEU A 160 0.18 -30.43 -17.59
C LEU A 160 -0.81 -31.22 -18.44
N GLY A 161 -1.48 -30.55 -19.38
CA GLY A 161 -2.28 -31.16 -20.43
C GLY A 161 -1.56 -31.04 -21.77
N TYR A 162 -1.36 -32.17 -22.45
CA TYR A 162 -0.83 -32.20 -23.80
C TYR A 162 -1.95 -32.18 -24.82
N LEU A 163 -1.76 -31.35 -25.84
CA LEU A 163 -2.75 -31.08 -26.87
C LEU A 163 -2.15 -31.45 -28.22
N ASP A 164 -2.87 -32.24 -29.00
CA ASP A 164 -2.50 -32.54 -30.38
C ASP A 164 -3.45 -31.80 -31.31
N GLY A 165 -2.88 -30.95 -32.18
CA GLY A 165 -3.64 -30.21 -33.18
C GLY A 165 -3.88 -30.99 -34.47
N GLU A 166 -4.92 -30.58 -35.21
CA GLU A 166 -5.21 -31.13 -36.54
C GLU A 166 -4.02 -30.96 -37.49
N SER A 167 -3.78 -31.99 -38.31
CA SER A 167 -2.69 -32.02 -39.30
C SER A 167 -2.83 -30.93 -40.37
N THR A 168 -4.07 -30.48 -40.63
CA THR A 168 -4.41 -29.36 -41.51
C THR A 168 -5.10 -28.25 -40.74
N GLY A 169 -4.92 -26.98 -41.13
CA GLY A 169 -5.51 -25.82 -40.45
C GLY A 169 -4.50 -25.01 -39.64
N MET A 170 -4.99 -24.17 -38.72
CA MET A 170 -4.15 -23.29 -37.91
C MET A 170 -3.45 -24.06 -36.78
N ALA A 171 -2.19 -23.72 -36.51
CA ALA A 171 -1.40 -24.30 -35.41
C ALA A 171 -1.26 -23.30 -34.27
N VAL A 172 -1.15 -23.81 -33.04
CA VAL A 172 -0.76 -22.99 -31.88
C VAL A 172 0.67 -22.52 -32.07
N GLY A 173 0.89 -21.21 -31.92
CA GLY A 173 2.18 -20.56 -32.05
C GLY A 173 2.32 -19.38 -31.09
N PRO A 174 3.31 -18.49 -31.31
CA PRO A 174 3.42 -17.23 -30.56
C PRO A 174 2.10 -16.45 -30.57
N GLY A 175 1.73 -15.88 -29.43
CA GLY A 175 0.50 -15.09 -29.27
C GLY A 175 -0.75 -15.88 -28.86
N TYR A 176 -0.71 -17.21 -28.81
CA TYR A 176 -1.80 -18.04 -28.25
C TYR A 176 -1.66 -18.26 -26.74
N SER A 177 -0.44 -18.15 -26.22
CA SER A 177 -0.12 -18.37 -24.81
C SER A 177 -0.97 -17.47 -23.90
N GLY A 178 -1.38 -18.01 -22.76
CA GLY A 178 -2.31 -17.40 -21.82
C GLY A 178 -3.79 -17.50 -22.23
N GLY A 179 -4.09 -17.87 -23.49
CA GLY A 179 -5.45 -17.94 -24.01
C GLY A 179 -6.26 -19.12 -23.48
N PRO A 180 -7.60 -19.00 -23.44
CA PRO A 180 -8.48 -20.05 -22.96
C PRO A 180 -8.54 -21.23 -23.94
N LEU A 181 -8.60 -22.45 -23.39
CA LEU A 181 -9.00 -23.65 -24.10
C LEU A 181 -10.50 -23.86 -23.92
N TRP A 182 -11.27 -23.57 -24.96
CA TRP A 182 -12.73 -23.67 -24.92
C TRP A 182 -13.20 -25.06 -25.32
N CYS A 183 -13.93 -25.74 -24.43
CA CYS A 183 -14.65 -26.97 -24.73
C CYS A 183 -16.07 -26.63 -25.19
N ARG A 184 -16.41 -27.00 -26.43
CA ARG A 184 -17.75 -26.71 -26.99
C ARG A 184 -18.85 -27.48 -26.27
N HIS A 185 -18.60 -28.72 -25.86
CA HIS A 185 -19.58 -29.57 -25.21
C HIS A 185 -19.96 -29.04 -23.82
N GLU A 186 -18.95 -28.66 -23.02
CA GLU A 186 -19.12 -28.14 -21.66
C GLU A 186 -19.48 -26.64 -21.64
N ARG A 187 -19.42 -25.96 -22.80
CA ARG A 187 -19.56 -24.49 -22.94
C ARG A 187 -18.70 -23.75 -21.90
N ALA A 188 -17.46 -24.19 -21.75
CA ALA A 188 -16.58 -23.76 -20.67
C ALA A 188 -15.11 -23.77 -21.06
N VAL A 189 -14.34 -22.93 -20.37
CA VAL A 189 -12.87 -22.96 -20.39
C VAL A 189 -12.38 -24.13 -19.55
N VAL A 190 -11.56 -25.00 -20.15
CA VAL A 190 -11.00 -26.19 -19.50
C VAL A 190 -9.51 -26.07 -19.17
N GLY A 191 -8.84 -25.00 -19.61
CA GLY A 191 -7.43 -24.74 -19.28
C GLY A 191 -6.87 -23.51 -20.01
N LEU A 192 -5.57 -23.26 -19.86
CA LEU A 192 -4.84 -22.22 -20.58
C LEU A 192 -3.74 -22.82 -21.46
N VAL A 193 -3.62 -22.33 -22.69
CA VAL A 193 -2.47 -22.60 -23.55
C VAL A 193 -1.22 -21.95 -22.95
N VAL A 194 -0.11 -22.69 -22.85
CA VAL A 194 1.16 -22.12 -22.37
C VAL A 194 2.20 -22.04 -23.47
N ALA A 195 2.48 -23.17 -24.12
CA ALA A 195 3.52 -23.22 -25.15
C ALA A 195 3.24 -24.33 -26.16
N HIS A 196 4.07 -24.36 -27.21
CA HIS A 196 4.00 -25.34 -28.29
C HIS A 196 5.39 -25.92 -28.55
N PHE A 197 5.43 -27.18 -28.98
CA PHE A 197 6.68 -27.83 -29.36
C PHE A 197 6.97 -27.48 -30.83
N MET A 198 8.01 -26.67 -31.04
CA MET A 198 8.50 -26.37 -32.38
C MET A 198 9.46 -27.45 -32.87
N PRO A 199 9.55 -27.69 -34.19
CA PRO A 199 10.63 -28.50 -34.75
C PRO A 199 11.99 -27.94 -34.32
N PRO A 200 12.98 -28.80 -34.04
CA PRO A 200 14.29 -28.37 -33.57
C PRO A 200 14.97 -27.43 -34.58
N ARG A 201 15.69 -26.43 -34.06
CA ARG A 201 16.49 -25.47 -34.84
C ARG A 201 17.97 -25.77 -34.67
N ASP A 202 18.75 -25.43 -35.68
CA ASP A 202 20.20 -25.53 -35.65
C ASP A 202 20.76 -24.63 -34.52
N PRO A 203 21.53 -25.18 -33.56
CA PRO A 203 22.00 -24.42 -32.40
C PRO A 203 22.97 -23.28 -32.70
N GLY A 204 23.70 -23.36 -33.82
CA GLY A 204 24.71 -22.36 -34.19
C GLY A 204 24.18 -21.23 -35.06
N THR A 205 23.17 -21.50 -35.88
CA THR A 205 22.62 -20.58 -36.88
C THR A 205 21.19 -20.15 -36.59
N GLY A 206 20.47 -20.85 -35.71
CA GLY A 206 19.05 -20.62 -35.42
C GLY A 206 18.10 -20.98 -36.57
N ALA A 207 18.61 -21.61 -37.63
CA ALA A 207 17.84 -22.00 -38.81
C ALA A 207 16.95 -23.24 -38.50
N PRO A 208 15.75 -23.35 -39.10
CA PRO A 208 14.92 -24.55 -38.96
C PRO A 208 15.63 -25.78 -39.54
N LEU A 209 15.67 -26.90 -38.79
CA LEU A 209 16.15 -28.17 -39.34
C LEU A 209 15.13 -28.74 -40.36
N PRO A 210 15.56 -29.60 -41.30
CA PRO A 210 14.67 -30.25 -42.26
C PRO A 210 13.52 -30.99 -41.56
N TYR A 211 12.30 -30.83 -42.07
CA TYR A 211 11.11 -31.48 -41.52
C TYR A 211 11.23 -33.01 -41.58
N SER A 212 11.13 -33.66 -40.40
CA SER A 212 10.96 -35.10 -40.27
C SER A 212 9.46 -35.43 -40.25
N PRO A 213 9.01 -36.58 -40.82
CA PRO A 213 7.65 -37.10 -40.60
C PRO A 213 7.29 -37.26 -39.12
N GLN A 214 8.28 -37.39 -38.24
CA GLN A 214 8.10 -37.41 -36.78
C GLN A 214 7.67 -36.04 -36.20
N HIS A 215 7.78 -34.95 -36.97
CA HIS A 215 7.33 -33.59 -36.61
C HIS A 215 5.92 -33.26 -37.13
N LEU A 216 5.17 -34.23 -37.66
CA LEU A 216 3.81 -34.02 -38.18
C LEU A 216 2.77 -33.79 -37.07
N VAL A 217 3.06 -34.19 -35.83
CA VAL A 217 2.18 -33.93 -34.69
C VAL A 217 2.41 -32.50 -34.20
N ARG A 218 1.40 -31.64 -34.40
CA ARG A 218 1.38 -30.26 -33.89
C ARG A 218 1.05 -30.27 -32.40
N ARG A 219 2.05 -30.63 -31.60
CA ARG A 219 1.89 -30.75 -30.15
C ARG A 219 2.05 -29.39 -29.46
N SER A 220 1.11 -29.09 -28.58
CA SER A 220 1.21 -28.01 -27.60
C SER A 220 0.91 -28.52 -26.21
N TRP A 221 1.12 -27.66 -25.21
CA TRP A 221 0.77 -27.99 -23.85
C TRP A 221 0.15 -26.81 -23.11
N ALA A 222 -0.59 -27.18 -22.08
CA ALA A 222 -1.48 -26.30 -21.36
C ALA A 222 -1.47 -26.60 -19.86
N VAL A 223 -1.92 -25.61 -19.08
CA VAL A 223 -2.24 -25.82 -17.67
C VAL A 223 -3.73 -26.19 -17.59
N PRO A 224 -4.07 -27.40 -17.11
CA PRO A 224 -5.46 -27.81 -16.92
C PRO A 224 -6.18 -26.92 -15.90
N TRP A 225 -7.48 -26.70 -16.06
CA TRP A 225 -8.26 -25.84 -15.15
C TRP A 225 -8.17 -26.31 -13.69
N GLN A 226 -8.23 -27.62 -13.42
CA GLN A 226 -8.06 -28.16 -12.07
C GLN A 226 -6.71 -27.78 -11.44
N ARG A 227 -5.66 -27.57 -12.24
CA ARG A 227 -4.37 -27.11 -11.75
C ARG A 227 -4.36 -25.61 -11.50
N VAL A 228 -4.94 -24.83 -12.40
CA VAL A 228 -5.16 -23.38 -12.19
C VAL A 228 -5.91 -23.16 -10.87
N GLU A 229 -6.98 -23.92 -10.65
CA GLU A 229 -7.78 -23.83 -9.45
C GLU A 229 -6.99 -24.16 -8.17
N ALA A 230 -6.17 -25.20 -8.20
CA ALA A 230 -5.30 -25.56 -7.08
C ALA A 230 -4.26 -24.47 -6.74
N GLU A 231 -3.80 -23.69 -7.72
CA GLU A 231 -2.85 -22.58 -7.52
C GLU A 231 -3.55 -21.31 -7.01
N LEU A 232 -4.77 -21.03 -7.50
CA LEU A 232 -5.48 -19.79 -7.17
C LEU A 232 -6.33 -19.87 -5.89
N ARG A 233 -6.83 -21.06 -5.52
CA ARG A 233 -7.69 -21.24 -4.34
C ARG A 233 -7.01 -20.83 -3.02
N PRO A 234 -5.74 -21.19 -2.74
CA PRO A 234 -5.06 -20.74 -1.51
C PRO A 234 -4.89 -19.22 -1.40
N LEU A 235 -5.02 -18.50 -2.52
CA LEU A 235 -4.92 -17.04 -2.59
C LEU A 235 -6.28 -16.34 -2.39
N GLY A 236 -7.37 -17.09 -2.19
CA GLY A 236 -8.73 -16.54 -2.02
C GLY A 236 -9.35 -15.94 -3.29
N ILE A 237 -8.68 -16.08 -4.44
CA ILE A 237 -9.08 -15.44 -5.70
C ILE A 237 -10.38 -16.04 -6.23
N LEU A 238 -10.58 -17.36 -6.05
CA LEU A 238 -11.77 -18.05 -6.53
C LEU A 238 -12.97 -17.91 -5.59
N ASP A 239 -12.74 -17.71 -4.30
CA ASP A 239 -13.78 -17.48 -3.29
C ASP A 239 -14.36 -16.06 -3.40
N ALA A 240 -13.58 -15.09 -3.91
CA ALA A 240 -14.06 -13.76 -4.24
C ALA A 240 -14.94 -13.69 -5.51
N VAL A 241 -14.98 -14.77 -6.32
CA VAL A 241 -15.60 -14.80 -7.65
C VAL A 241 -17.00 -15.45 -7.63
N LEU A 242 -17.34 -16.22 -6.61
CA LEU A 242 -18.69 -16.74 -6.42
C LEU A 242 -19.38 -15.97 -5.29
N PRO A 243 -20.47 -15.23 -5.55
CA PRO A 243 -21.26 -14.67 -4.46
C PRO A 243 -21.70 -15.82 -3.55
N ALA A 244 -21.45 -15.69 -2.24
CA ALA A 244 -22.02 -16.62 -1.27
C ALA A 244 -23.54 -16.68 -1.49
N PRO A 245 -24.15 -17.87 -1.45
CA PRO A 245 -25.59 -17.98 -1.61
C PRO A 245 -26.26 -17.08 -0.57
N LEU A 246 -27.20 -16.24 -1.03
CA LEU A 246 -27.97 -15.35 -0.16
C LEU A 246 -28.66 -16.18 0.91
N ASP A 247 -28.41 -15.84 2.17
CA ASP A 247 -29.21 -16.34 3.27
C ASP A 247 -30.54 -15.58 3.27
N MET A 248 -31.64 -16.29 2.96
CA MET A 248 -32.97 -15.69 2.94
C MET A 248 -33.47 -15.31 4.34
N GLU A 249 -32.79 -15.78 5.39
CA GLU A 249 -33.02 -15.38 6.79
C GLU A 249 -32.14 -14.20 7.22
N ASP A 250 -31.29 -13.64 6.34
CA ASP A 250 -30.51 -12.44 6.62
C ASP A 250 -31.45 -11.26 6.96
N PRO A 251 -31.33 -10.65 8.15
CA PRO A 251 -32.11 -9.47 8.51
C PRO A 251 -32.06 -8.35 7.48
N ALA A 252 -30.92 -8.17 6.78
CA ALA A 252 -30.79 -7.20 5.70
C ALA A 252 -31.69 -7.53 4.51
N PHE A 253 -31.81 -8.82 4.15
CA PHE A 253 -32.65 -9.27 3.03
C PHE A 253 -34.13 -9.03 3.33
N LEU A 254 -34.59 -9.38 4.53
CA LEU A 254 -35.98 -9.17 4.95
C LEU A 254 -36.35 -7.69 4.96
N LEU A 255 -35.51 -6.84 5.58
CA LEU A 255 -35.76 -5.40 5.69
C LEU A 255 -35.72 -4.70 4.32
N LEU A 256 -34.85 -5.15 3.41
CA LEU A 256 -34.79 -4.60 2.05
C LEU A 256 -36.00 -5.02 1.22
N THR A 257 -36.43 -6.28 1.30
CA THR A 257 -37.63 -6.77 0.62
C THR A 257 -38.86 -5.98 1.07
N GLU A 258 -39.06 -5.80 2.38
CA GLU A 258 -40.15 -4.99 2.93
C GLU A 258 -40.06 -3.53 2.47
N ALA A 259 -38.87 -2.92 2.54
CA ALA A 259 -38.65 -1.56 2.05
C ALA A 259 -38.97 -1.44 0.55
N ILE A 260 -38.63 -2.42 -0.29
CA ILE A 260 -38.94 -2.40 -1.72
C ILE A 260 -40.45 -2.52 -1.98
N VAL A 261 -41.15 -3.36 -1.22
CA VAL A 261 -42.62 -3.49 -1.30
C VAL A 261 -43.29 -2.16 -1.01
N GLU A 262 -42.88 -1.49 0.06
CA GLU A 262 -43.47 -0.22 0.49
C GLU A 262 -43.09 0.96 -0.41
N LEU A 263 -41.82 1.04 -0.82
CA LEU A 263 -41.28 2.18 -1.57
C LEU A 263 -41.56 2.09 -3.07
N LEU A 264 -41.72 0.88 -3.62
CA LEU A 264 -41.97 0.63 -5.03
C LEU A 264 -43.20 -0.29 -5.22
N PRO A 265 -44.39 0.12 -4.76
CA PRO A 265 -45.60 -0.70 -4.84
C PRO A 265 -46.14 -0.79 -6.27
N VAL A 266 -45.89 0.23 -7.10
CA VAL A 266 -46.37 0.30 -8.48
C VAL A 266 -45.40 -0.41 -9.43
N MET A 267 -45.94 -1.30 -10.27
CA MET A 267 -45.13 -2.12 -11.19
C MET A 267 -44.31 -1.28 -12.18
N SER A 268 -44.88 -0.21 -12.73
CA SER A 268 -44.17 0.67 -13.67
C SER A 268 -43.01 1.42 -13.03
N GLU A 269 -43.18 1.89 -11.78
CA GLU A 269 -42.12 2.55 -11.02
C GLU A 269 -41.00 1.56 -10.70
N ARG A 270 -41.34 0.34 -10.31
CA ARG A 270 -40.35 -0.70 -10.05
C ARG A 270 -39.53 -1.05 -11.30
N ILE A 271 -40.16 -1.11 -12.48
CA ILE A 271 -39.45 -1.30 -13.77
C ILE A 271 -38.50 -0.14 -14.03
N ASP A 272 -38.96 1.11 -13.93
CA ASP A 272 -38.11 2.30 -14.16
C ASP A 272 -36.89 2.30 -13.23
N ARG A 273 -37.11 2.09 -11.93
CA ARG A 273 -36.03 2.06 -10.93
C ARG A 273 -35.06 0.91 -11.17
N ALA A 274 -35.57 -0.27 -11.50
CA ALA A 274 -34.74 -1.44 -11.80
C ALA A 274 -33.91 -1.23 -13.08
N GLN A 275 -34.47 -0.60 -14.12
CA GLN A 275 -33.74 -0.29 -15.36
C GLN A 275 -32.63 0.74 -15.13
N ARG A 276 -32.92 1.80 -14.36
CA ARG A 276 -31.93 2.81 -13.98
C ARG A 276 -30.83 2.22 -13.10
N LEU A 277 -31.18 1.32 -12.18
CA LEU A 277 -30.21 0.61 -11.36
C LEU A 277 -29.32 -0.32 -12.19
N ALA A 278 -29.91 -1.12 -13.07
CA ALA A 278 -29.18 -2.01 -13.97
C ALA A 278 -28.19 -1.22 -14.85
N THR A 279 -28.65 -0.10 -15.42
CA THR A 279 -27.81 0.84 -16.19
C THR A 279 -26.67 1.41 -15.35
N ALA A 280 -26.96 1.87 -14.13
CA ALA A 280 -25.95 2.42 -13.22
C ALA A 280 -24.91 1.38 -12.78
N CYS A 281 -25.34 0.12 -12.69
CA CYS A 281 -24.49 -1.03 -12.39
C CYS A 281 -23.91 -1.69 -13.64
N GLY A 282 -24.12 -1.15 -14.85
CA GLY A 282 -23.57 -1.70 -16.09
C GLY A 282 -23.98 -3.14 -16.42
N ILE A 283 -25.14 -3.60 -15.95
CA ILE A 283 -25.64 -4.96 -16.21
C ILE A 283 -26.86 -4.96 -17.15
N PRO A 284 -27.07 -6.03 -17.94
CA PRO A 284 -28.29 -6.20 -18.73
C PRO A 284 -29.55 -6.24 -17.83
N ASN A 285 -30.63 -5.65 -18.32
CA ASN A 285 -31.94 -5.67 -17.65
C ASN A 285 -32.87 -6.74 -18.21
N GLY A 286 -33.87 -7.12 -17.42
CA GLY A 286 -34.92 -8.05 -17.82
C GLY A 286 -35.97 -7.40 -18.72
N SER A 287 -37.01 -8.16 -19.05
CA SER A 287 -38.12 -7.67 -19.87
C SER A 287 -38.75 -6.39 -19.30
N GLY A 288 -38.99 -5.39 -20.15
CA GLY A 288 -39.70 -4.17 -19.79
C GLY A 288 -41.20 -4.36 -19.49
N VAL A 289 -41.72 -5.59 -19.63
CA VAL A 289 -43.13 -5.93 -19.40
C VAL A 289 -43.35 -6.59 -18.03
N THR A 290 -42.34 -7.27 -17.49
CA THR A 290 -42.44 -7.97 -16.20
C THR A 290 -41.45 -7.35 -15.22
N PRO A 291 -41.89 -6.73 -14.10
CA PRO A 291 -40.99 -6.16 -13.10
C PRO A 291 -40.22 -7.25 -12.37
N PRO A 292 -39.05 -6.93 -11.78
CA PRO A 292 -38.45 -7.79 -10.76
C PRO A 292 -39.40 -7.94 -9.57
N THR A 293 -39.44 -9.14 -8.99
CA THR A 293 -40.05 -9.33 -7.67
C THR A 293 -39.27 -8.54 -6.60
N PRO A 294 -39.92 -8.14 -5.48
CA PRO A 294 -39.21 -7.48 -4.38
C PRO A 294 -38.02 -8.29 -3.87
N GLU A 295 -38.15 -9.61 -3.82
CA GLU A 295 -37.12 -10.56 -3.39
C GLU A 295 -35.95 -10.59 -4.38
N GLU A 296 -36.20 -10.66 -5.70
CA GLU A 296 -35.14 -10.57 -6.71
C GLU A 296 -34.40 -9.24 -6.67
N PHE A 297 -35.13 -8.16 -6.38
CA PHE A 297 -34.56 -6.82 -6.25
C PHE A 297 -33.67 -6.73 -5.00
N ALA A 298 -34.17 -7.16 -3.83
CA ALA A 298 -33.40 -7.19 -2.58
C ALA A 298 -32.16 -8.08 -2.69
N ALA A 299 -32.31 -9.26 -3.30
CA ALA A 299 -31.22 -10.18 -3.60
C ALA A 299 -30.11 -9.47 -4.38
N PHE A 300 -30.47 -8.78 -5.47
CA PHE A 300 -29.50 -8.06 -6.29
C PHE A 300 -28.75 -6.97 -5.51
N LEU A 301 -29.45 -6.22 -4.63
CA LEU A 301 -28.83 -5.18 -3.80
C LEU A 301 -27.78 -5.74 -2.83
N LEU A 302 -27.94 -6.99 -2.39
CA LEU A 302 -27.06 -7.66 -1.43
C LEU A 302 -25.96 -8.48 -2.11
N THR A 303 -26.15 -8.95 -3.34
CA THR A 303 -25.13 -9.73 -4.06
C THR A 303 -24.22 -8.88 -4.93
N HIS A 304 -24.73 -7.79 -5.50
CA HIS A 304 -23.93 -6.92 -6.35
C HIS A 304 -23.24 -5.84 -5.51
N PRO A 305 -21.89 -5.80 -5.45
CA PRO A 305 -21.16 -5.02 -4.45
C PRO A 305 -21.56 -3.56 -4.32
N ARG A 306 -21.93 -2.89 -5.42
CA ARG A 306 -22.22 -1.43 -5.44
C ARG A 306 -23.67 -1.08 -5.76
N ALA A 307 -24.57 -2.08 -5.84
CA ALA A 307 -25.96 -1.88 -6.27
C ALA A 307 -26.77 -1.07 -5.25
N LEU A 308 -26.64 -1.36 -3.96
CA LEU A 308 -27.29 -0.59 -2.90
C LEU A 308 -26.89 0.90 -2.94
N ALA A 309 -25.60 1.19 -3.11
CA ALA A 309 -25.11 2.55 -3.23
C ALA A 309 -25.70 3.27 -4.46
N ALA A 310 -25.78 2.58 -5.61
CA ALA A 310 -26.41 3.13 -6.81
C ALA A 310 -27.91 3.41 -6.61
N LEU A 311 -28.67 2.46 -6.05
CA LEU A 311 -30.11 2.65 -5.78
C LEU A 311 -30.34 3.79 -4.79
N SER A 312 -29.54 3.89 -3.72
CA SER A 312 -29.65 4.98 -2.75
C SER A 312 -29.49 6.35 -3.41
N GLY A 313 -28.62 6.49 -4.41
CA GLY A 313 -28.44 7.72 -5.18
C GLY A 313 -29.63 8.02 -6.11
N ILE A 314 -30.21 6.99 -6.72
CA ILE A 314 -31.44 7.11 -7.52
C ILE A 314 -32.60 7.59 -6.65
N MET A 315 -32.75 7.02 -5.44
CA MET A 315 -33.82 7.35 -4.52
C MET A 315 -33.63 8.69 -3.81
N ARG A 316 -32.40 9.06 -3.44
CA ARG A 316 -32.12 10.30 -2.68
C ARG A 316 -32.64 11.57 -3.37
N ARG A 317 -32.66 11.59 -4.71
CA ARG A 317 -33.13 12.73 -5.49
C ARG A 317 -34.63 12.97 -5.35
N ASP A 318 -35.40 11.89 -5.22
CA ASP A 318 -36.86 11.94 -5.27
C ASP A 318 -37.47 11.77 -3.88
N THR A 319 -36.85 10.92 -3.04
CA THR A 319 -37.35 10.57 -1.70
C THR A 319 -36.17 10.31 -0.75
N PRO A 320 -35.66 11.34 -0.06
CA PRO A 320 -34.52 11.21 0.84
C PRO A 320 -34.72 10.17 1.95
N GLU A 321 -35.90 10.14 2.57
CA GLU A 321 -36.22 9.20 3.66
C GLU A 321 -36.19 7.73 3.20
N ALA A 322 -36.61 7.47 1.96
CA ALA A 322 -36.53 6.15 1.34
C ALA A 322 -35.07 5.69 1.16
N ALA A 323 -34.21 6.58 0.69
CA ALA A 323 -32.77 6.31 0.59
C ALA A 323 -32.14 6.05 1.97
N ASP A 324 -32.61 6.75 3.02
CA ASP A 324 -32.13 6.53 4.37
C ASP A 324 -32.51 5.15 4.91
N ARG A 325 -33.75 4.70 4.67
CA ARG A 325 -34.23 3.37 5.05
C ARG A 325 -33.46 2.25 4.33
N LEU A 326 -33.22 2.40 3.02
CA LEU A 326 -32.43 1.44 2.24
C LEU A 326 -30.97 1.33 2.76
N LEU A 327 -30.33 2.46 3.04
CA LEU A 327 -28.97 2.48 3.57
C LEU A 327 -28.88 1.88 4.98
N ALA A 328 -29.88 2.12 5.83
CA ALA A 328 -29.96 1.52 7.16
C ALA A 328 -30.10 -0.01 7.07
N ALA A 329 -31.03 -0.51 6.26
CA ALA A 329 -31.22 -1.95 6.06
C ALA A 329 -29.95 -2.63 5.53
N GLY A 330 -29.31 -2.04 4.51
CA GLY A 330 -28.11 -2.63 3.92
C GLY A 330 -26.85 -2.55 4.79
N SER A 331 -26.79 -1.67 5.79
CA SER A 331 -25.67 -1.60 6.75
C SER A 331 -25.55 -2.83 7.66
N LEU A 332 -26.58 -3.67 7.69
CA LEU A 332 -26.56 -4.96 8.38
C LEU A 332 -25.85 -6.05 7.56
N SER A 333 -25.63 -5.83 6.25
CA SER A 333 -24.95 -6.77 5.38
C SER A 333 -23.47 -6.39 5.20
N ARG A 334 -22.62 -7.41 5.06
CA ARG A 334 -21.17 -7.24 4.81
C ARG A 334 -20.80 -7.08 3.34
N ALA A 335 -21.73 -7.39 2.44
CA ALA A 335 -21.49 -7.40 0.99
C ALA A 335 -21.56 -6.01 0.31
N PRO A 336 -22.47 -5.09 0.71
CA PRO A 336 -22.57 -3.79 0.06
C PRO A 336 -21.35 -2.89 0.35
N ARG A 337 -20.83 -2.28 -0.70
CA ARG A 337 -19.80 -1.24 -0.69
C ARG A 337 -20.42 0.15 -0.58
N LEU A 338 -19.67 1.08 -0.01
CA LEU A 338 -20.12 2.44 0.27
C LEU A 338 -20.38 3.24 -1.02
N LEU A 339 -19.46 3.16 -1.98
CA LEU A 339 -19.49 3.98 -3.19
C LEU A 339 -20.30 3.30 -4.30
N SER A 340 -21.12 4.10 -4.99
CA SER A 340 -21.73 3.68 -6.24
C SER A 340 -20.67 3.46 -7.34
N PRO A 341 -20.98 2.74 -8.43
CA PRO A 341 -19.99 2.45 -9.46
C PRO A 341 -19.39 3.72 -10.10
N GLN A 342 -20.21 4.76 -10.28
CA GLN A 342 -19.77 6.04 -10.83
C GLN A 342 -18.85 6.79 -9.85
N GLU A 343 -19.19 6.82 -8.57
CA GLU A 343 -18.38 7.47 -7.54
C GLU A 343 -17.03 6.77 -7.35
N TYR A 344 -17.01 5.43 -7.38
CA TYR A 344 -15.77 4.66 -7.32
C TYR A 344 -14.86 4.94 -8.52
N THR A 345 -15.43 4.92 -9.73
CA THR A 345 -14.70 5.24 -10.97
C THR A 345 -14.14 6.68 -10.93
N ALA A 346 -14.95 7.63 -10.47
CA ALA A 346 -14.53 9.03 -10.33
C ALA A 346 -13.40 9.17 -9.30
N LEU A 347 -13.49 8.50 -8.14
CA LEU A 347 -12.45 8.53 -7.13
C LEU A 347 -11.12 7.99 -7.68
N ARG A 348 -11.14 6.83 -8.34
CA ARG A 348 -9.94 6.25 -8.97
C ARG A 348 -9.32 7.21 -9.98
N LYS A 349 -10.14 7.86 -10.80
CA LYS A 349 -9.68 8.89 -11.74
C LYS A 349 -9.02 10.07 -11.02
N HIS A 350 -9.61 10.56 -9.92
CA HIS A 350 -9.04 11.65 -9.15
C HIS A 350 -7.70 11.28 -8.50
N LEU A 351 -7.61 10.10 -7.90
CA LEU A 351 -6.38 9.63 -7.25
C LEU A 351 -5.25 9.38 -8.25
N ARG A 352 -5.53 8.81 -9.43
CA ARG A 352 -4.54 8.63 -10.50
C ARG A 352 -3.99 9.93 -11.06
N ALA A 353 -4.83 10.96 -11.06
CA ALA A 353 -4.46 12.27 -11.58
C ALA A 353 -3.74 13.15 -10.54
N MET A 354 -3.52 12.62 -9.34
CA MET A 354 -2.86 13.29 -8.23
C MET A 354 -1.36 13.07 -8.27
N ASP A 355 -0.61 14.04 -7.74
CA ASP A 355 0.85 13.99 -7.74
C ASP A 355 1.36 12.80 -6.92
N ARG A 356 2.39 12.11 -7.43
CA ARG A 356 2.95 10.91 -6.77
C ARG A 356 3.43 11.21 -5.35
N ALA A 357 4.02 12.39 -5.12
CA ALA A 357 4.43 12.84 -3.80
C ALA A 357 3.27 12.93 -2.77
N VAL A 358 2.03 13.15 -3.23
CA VAL A 358 0.85 13.13 -2.35
C VAL A 358 0.41 11.69 -2.08
N LEU A 359 0.44 10.83 -3.10
CA LEU A 359 0.09 9.40 -2.98
C LEU A 359 1.08 8.64 -2.10
N ASP A 360 2.38 8.97 -2.15
CA ASP A 360 3.40 8.37 -1.29
C ASP A 360 3.13 8.66 0.20
N ARG A 361 2.39 9.73 0.50
CA ARG A 361 1.96 10.14 1.85
C ARG A 361 0.57 9.64 2.23
N PHE A 362 -0.08 8.84 1.39
CA PHE A 362 -1.38 8.25 1.68
C PHE A 362 -1.39 7.46 3.01
N PRO A 363 -0.35 6.66 3.36
CA PRO A 363 -0.28 5.99 4.65
C PRO A 363 -0.29 6.96 5.85
N GLU A 364 0.32 8.13 5.72
CA GLU A 364 0.33 9.17 6.74
C GLU A 364 -1.07 9.79 6.91
N ALA A 365 -1.72 10.11 5.78
CA ALA A 365 -3.09 10.63 5.78
C ALA A 365 -4.10 9.65 6.39
N VAL A 366 -3.97 8.34 6.11
CA VAL A 366 -4.81 7.30 6.73
C VAL A 366 -4.62 7.25 8.25
N ARG A 367 -3.37 7.28 8.73
CA ARG A 367 -3.08 7.27 10.18
C ARG A 367 -3.65 8.49 10.89
N ALA A 368 -3.52 9.66 10.27
CA ALA A 368 -4.04 10.91 10.82
C ALA A 368 -5.58 10.94 10.81
N ALA A 369 -6.20 10.43 9.74
CA ALA A 369 -7.64 10.32 9.62
C ALA A 369 -8.24 9.25 10.53
N LEU A 370 -7.52 8.17 10.85
CA LEU A 370 -8.06 7.03 11.61
C LEU A 370 -7.13 6.61 12.76
N PRO A 371 -6.95 7.46 13.80
CA PRO A 371 -5.92 7.28 14.83
C PRO A 371 -6.12 6.05 15.72
N HIS A 372 -7.32 5.47 15.76
CA HIS A 372 -7.66 4.30 16.57
C HIS A 372 -7.44 2.97 15.83
N LEU A 373 -7.12 2.98 14.53
CA LEU A 373 -6.79 1.77 13.79
C LEU A 373 -5.32 1.40 14.02
N ALA A 374 -5.10 0.30 14.73
CA ALA A 374 -3.77 -0.16 15.17
C ALA A 374 -2.90 -0.78 14.05
N ALA A 375 -3.49 -1.10 12.89
CA ALA A 375 -2.80 -1.77 11.80
C ALA A 375 -3.23 -1.16 10.45
N GLN A 376 -2.26 -0.82 9.61
CA GLN A 376 -2.55 -0.60 8.20
C GLN A 376 -2.69 -1.94 7.48
N PRO A 377 -3.63 -2.09 6.54
CA PRO A 377 -3.64 -3.24 5.65
C PRO A 377 -2.35 -3.22 4.82
N GLY A 378 -1.60 -4.32 4.84
CA GLY A 378 -0.45 -4.56 3.96
C GLY A 378 -0.89 -4.91 2.54
N GLY A 379 -1.69 -4.04 1.90
CA GLY A 379 -2.06 -4.17 0.49
C GLY A 379 -1.04 -3.46 -0.39
N ASP A 380 -0.51 -4.17 -1.39
CA ASP A 380 0.48 -3.61 -2.32
C ASP A 380 -0.16 -2.68 -3.37
N SER A 381 -1.50 -2.57 -3.41
CA SER A 381 -2.25 -1.78 -4.40
C SER A 381 -3.25 -0.77 -3.80
N LEU A 382 -3.42 0.37 -4.49
CA LEU A 382 -4.37 1.43 -4.10
C LEU A 382 -5.82 0.94 -4.06
N ASP A 383 -6.21 0.03 -4.96
CA ASP A 383 -7.59 -0.46 -5.06
C ASP A 383 -7.98 -1.33 -3.86
N GLU A 384 -7.07 -2.20 -3.39
CA GLU A 384 -7.28 -3.01 -2.18
C GLU A 384 -7.41 -2.13 -0.93
N LEU A 385 -6.64 -1.03 -0.88
CA LEU A 385 -6.74 -0.06 0.18
C LEU A 385 -8.08 0.67 0.16
N LEU A 386 -8.57 1.08 -1.01
CA LEU A 386 -9.90 1.69 -1.14
C LEU A 386 -11.01 0.74 -0.71
N ASP A 387 -10.96 -0.51 -1.18
CA ASP A 387 -11.94 -1.52 -0.81
C ASP A 387 -11.92 -1.80 0.69
N HIS A 388 -10.75 -1.78 1.33
CA HIS A 388 -10.63 -1.90 2.77
C HIS A 388 -11.25 -0.70 3.50
N LEU A 389 -10.94 0.53 3.05
CA LEU A 389 -11.46 1.77 3.63
C LEU A 389 -12.99 1.88 3.52
N GLU A 390 -13.60 1.30 2.49
CA GLU A 390 -15.07 1.27 2.32
C GLU A 390 -15.79 0.41 3.37
N VAL A 391 -15.12 -0.57 3.99
CA VAL A 391 -15.70 -1.46 5.01
C VAL A 391 -15.49 -0.90 6.43
N LEU A 392 -14.54 0.02 6.59
CA LEU A 392 -14.18 0.52 7.90
C LEU A 392 -15.25 1.49 8.45
N PRO A 393 -15.64 1.33 9.72
CA PRO A 393 -16.52 2.28 10.36
C PRO A 393 -15.82 3.65 10.46
N GLY A 394 -16.60 4.70 10.24
CA GLY A 394 -16.18 6.08 10.42
C GLY A 394 -16.05 6.49 11.90
N ASP A 395 -16.29 7.77 12.16
CA ASP A 395 -16.11 8.38 13.49
C ASP A 395 -16.71 7.57 14.66
N GLY A 396 -15.92 7.43 15.74
CA GLY A 396 -16.35 6.86 17.02
C GLY A 396 -16.97 7.94 17.91
N HIS A 397 -18.18 7.67 18.42
CA HIS A 397 -19.05 8.56 19.23
C HIS A 397 -19.76 9.69 18.46
N SER A 398 -20.91 9.37 17.87
CA SER A 398 -22.03 10.31 17.79
C SER A 398 -23.04 9.91 18.87
N THR A 399 -23.36 10.82 19.78
CA THR A 399 -24.39 10.68 20.82
C THR A 399 -25.79 11.00 20.29
N GLY A 400 -25.96 11.25 18.99
CA GLY A 400 -27.21 11.69 18.37
C GLY A 400 -27.64 10.88 17.14
N ARG A 401 -28.81 11.24 16.59
CA ARG A 401 -29.43 10.67 15.37
C ARG A 401 -28.70 11.01 14.06
N GLU A 402 -27.56 11.69 14.12
CA GLU A 402 -26.80 12.18 12.97
C GLU A 402 -25.95 11.08 12.32
N ARG A 403 -25.96 11.04 10.98
CA ARG A 403 -25.17 10.07 10.21
C ARG A 403 -23.68 10.38 10.30
N ARG A 404 -22.91 9.35 10.66
CA ARG A 404 -21.46 9.40 10.81
C ARG A 404 -20.75 9.59 9.47
N VAL A 405 -19.60 10.27 9.46
CA VAL A 405 -18.73 10.35 8.28
C VAL A 405 -17.94 9.05 8.13
N PRO A 406 -18.11 8.29 7.04
CA PRO A 406 -17.37 7.03 6.81
C PRO A 406 -15.86 7.24 6.74
N ALA A 407 -15.10 6.20 7.10
CA ALA A 407 -13.64 6.22 7.12
C ALA A 407 -13.04 6.68 5.79
N LEU A 408 -13.56 6.15 4.66
CA LEU A 408 -13.09 6.54 3.33
C LEU A 408 -13.21 8.05 3.09
N LEU A 409 -14.36 8.67 3.37
CA LEU A 409 -14.55 10.11 3.15
C LEU A 409 -13.59 10.92 4.03
N ARG A 410 -13.40 10.51 5.28
CA ARG A 410 -12.45 11.16 6.17
C ARG A 410 -11.03 11.11 5.62
N VAL A 411 -10.55 9.93 5.19
CA VAL A 411 -9.22 9.79 4.59
C VAL A 411 -9.10 10.67 3.34
N MET A 412 -10.13 10.72 2.50
CA MET A 412 -10.10 11.55 1.28
C MET A 412 -10.00 13.06 1.59
N GLU A 413 -10.57 13.55 2.69
CA GLU A 413 -10.39 14.95 3.11
C GLU A 413 -8.93 15.24 3.53
N TYR A 414 -8.25 14.27 4.18
CA TYR A 414 -6.82 14.38 4.53
C TYR A 414 -5.92 14.31 3.30
N VAL A 415 -6.18 13.37 2.40
CA VAL A 415 -5.47 13.24 1.12
C VAL A 415 -5.67 14.50 0.26
N GLY A 416 -6.90 15.00 0.17
CA GLY A 416 -7.22 16.26 -0.51
C GLY A 416 -6.57 17.47 0.16
N ALA A 417 -6.33 17.41 1.48
CA ALA A 417 -5.61 18.47 2.17
C ALA A 417 -4.12 18.54 1.77
N LEU A 418 -3.50 17.43 1.39
CA LEU A 418 -2.13 17.41 0.86
C LEU A 418 -2.02 17.93 -0.58
N GLY A 419 -3.09 17.79 -1.37
CA GLY A 419 -3.12 18.16 -2.79
C GLY A 419 -3.15 19.66 -3.10
N THR A 420 -2.87 19.99 -4.36
CA THR A 420 -2.91 21.35 -4.92
C THR A 420 -4.34 21.83 -5.21
N GLY A 421 -4.54 23.15 -5.33
CA GLY A 421 -5.86 23.79 -5.41
C GLY A 421 -6.89 23.13 -6.34
N PRO A 422 -6.58 22.90 -7.64
CA PRO A 422 -7.51 22.29 -8.58
C PRO A 422 -7.87 20.83 -8.24
N ARG A 423 -6.88 20.02 -7.84
CA ARG A 423 -7.08 18.60 -7.48
C ARG A 423 -7.84 18.46 -6.16
N ARG A 424 -7.50 19.29 -5.17
CA ARG A 424 -8.22 19.42 -3.90
C ARG A 424 -9.69 19.80 -4.15
N ALA A 425 -9.97 20.76 -5.02
CA ALA A 425 -11.34 21.16 -5.34
C ALA A 425 -12.15 20.02 -5.98
N GLN A 426 -11.55 19.28 -6.91
CA GLN A 426 -12.18 18.11 -7.53
C GLN A 426 -12.52 17.02 -6.51
N LEU A 427 -11.58 16.69 -5.63
CA LEU A 427 -11.81 15.67 -4.60
C LEU A 427 -12.86 16.11 -3.56
N ARG A 428 -12.90 17.41 -3.23
CA ARG A 428 -13.94 17.99 -2.37
C ARG A 428 -15.32 17.92 -3.01
N MET A 429 -15.45 18.29 -4.27
CA MET A 429 -16.72 18.17 -5.01
C MET A 429 -17.20 16.72 -5.05
N TRP A 430 -16.28 15.78 -5.26
CA TRP A 430 -16.57 14.35 -5.19
C TRP A 430 -17.05 13.94 -3.79
N ALA A 431 -16.34 14.33 -2.72
CA ALA A 431 -16.69 14.01 -1.34
C ALA A 431 -18.04 14.63 -0.93
N ASP A 432 -18.32 15.86 -1.34
CA ASP A 432 -19.61 16.53 -1.14
C ASP A 432 -20.76 15.76 -1.82
N GLY A 433 -20.55 15.27 -3.05
CA GLY A 433 -21.54 14.47 -3.78
C GLY A 433 -21.86 13.15 -3.07
N VAL A 434 -20.83 12.43 -2.62
CA VAL A 434 -21.00 11.18 -1.86
C VAL A 434 -21.70 11.46 -0.53
N ALA A 435 -21.28 12.50 0.20
CA ALA A 435 -21.89 12.86 1.48
C ALA A 435 -23.36 13.25 1.33
N GLN A 436 -23.71 14.01 0.29
CA GLN A 436 -25.10 14.34 -0.03
C GLN A 436 -25.93 13.08 -0.31
N ARG A 437 -25.41 12.12 -1.07
CA ARG A 437 -26.10 10.84 -1.31
C ARG A 437 -26.34 10.06 -0.02
N LEU A 438 -25.32 10.02 0.84
CA LEU A 438 -25.38 9.30 2.11
C LEU A 438 -26.26 10.01 3.15
N GLY A 439 -26.71 11.25 2.90
CA GLY A 439 -27.48 12.03 3.85
C GLY A 439 -26.62 12.58 4.99
N ILE A 440 -25.32 12.74 4.77
CA ILE A 440 -24.38 13.30 5.76
C ILE A 440 -24.53 14.83 5.75
N PRO A 441 -24.77 15.47 6.90
CA PRO A 441 -24.86 16.92 6.98
C PRO A 441 -23.55 17.58 6.55
N ARG A 442 -23.64 18.70 5.81
CA ARG A 442 -22.47 19.50 5.40
C ARG A 442 -21.56 19.90 6.58
N PRO A 443 -22.08 20.27 7.77
CA PRO A 443 -21.24 20.59 8.92
C PRO A 443 -20.35 19.41 9.36
N ALA A 444 -20.88 18.18 9.37
CA ALA A 444 -20.12 17.00 9.80
C ALA A 444 -18.90 16.73 8.89
N LEU A 445 -19.06 16.85 7.57
CA LEU A 445 -17.93 16.76 6.65
C LEU A 445 -17.00 18.00 6.74
N GLY A 446 -17.58 19.17 7.04
CA GLY A 446 -16.87 20.43 7.28
C GLY A 446 -15.91 20.36 8.47
N GLU A 447 -16.29 19.70 9.56
CA GLU A 447 -15.40 19.46 10.70
C GLU A 447 -14.19 18.62 10.31
N ARG A 448 -14.41 17.48 9.62
CA ARG A 448 -13.31 16.62 9.15
C ARG A 448 -12.38 17.34 8.17
N ARG A 449 -12.90 18.27 7.38
CA ARG A 449 -12.09 19.18 6.55
C ARG A 449 -11.24 20.12 7.38
N ALA A 450 -11.81 20.72 8.43
CA ALA A 450 -11.08 21.59 9.32
C ALA A 450 -9.96 20.82 10.02
N ASP A 451 -10.25 19.61 10.53
CA ASP A 451 -9.27 18.70 11.12
C ASP A 451 -8.13 18.37 10.13
N ALA A 452 -8.47 18.08 8.87
CA ALA A 452 -7.48 17.82 7.82
C ALA A 452 -6.62 19.06 7.49
N GLN A 453 -7.20 20.27 7.50
CA GLN A 453 -6.43 21.51 7.30
C GLN A 453 -5.52 21.82 8.49
N GLU A 454 -6.01 21.61 9.71
CA GLU A 454 -5.21 21.76 10.93
C GLU A 454 -4.07 20.74 10.97
N TRP A 455 -4.35 19.49 10.61
CA TRP A 455 -3.32 18.47 10.45
C TRP A 455 -2.29 18.88 9.40
N VAL A 456 -2.68 19.31 8.20
CA VAL A 456 -1.71 19.78 7.19
C VAL A 456 -0.91 21.00 7.65
N ARG A 457 -1.54 21.94 8.36
CA ARG A 457 -0.81 23.07 8.98
C ARG A 457 0.22 22.55 9.98
N SER A 458 -0.19 21.67 10.89
CA SER A 458 0.71 21.05 11.85
C SER A 458 1.82 20.25 11.17
N VAL A 459 1.53 19.59 10.05
CA VAL A 459 2.49 18.81 9.26
C VAL A 459 3.44 19.71 8.47
N ARG A 460 3.01 20.91 8.05
CA ARG A 460 3.85 21.92 7.40
C ARG A 460 4.70 22.69 8.41
N GLU A 461 4.16 22.94 9.60
CA GLU A 461 4.91 23.45 10.75
C GLU A 461 5.91 22.40 11.25
N ARG A 462 5.53 21.12 11.18
CA ARG A 462 6.40 19.94 11.37
C ARG A 462 7.16 19.54 10.10
N SER A 463 7.01 20.23 8.96
CA SER A 463 7.65 19.81 7.70
C SER A 463 9.13 19.80 7.98
N ALA A 464 9.64 18.59 7.85
CA ALA A 464 10.80 18.13 8.56
C ALA A 464 12.01 18.99 8.20
N ARG A 465 12.50 19.77 9.16
CA ARG A 465 13.89 20.22 9.17
C ARG A 465 14.74 19.04 8.70
N VAL A 466 15.51 19.26 7.62
CA VAL A 466 16.40 18.25 7.04
C VAL A 466 17.24 17.69 8.17
N ARG A 467 17.35 16.36 8.25
CA ARG A 467 18.20 15.74 9.27
C ARG A 467 19.25 14.83 8.67
N VAL A 468 20.41 14.81 9.31
CA VAL A 468 21.49 13.86 9.05
C VAL A 468 21.55 12.91 10.22
N LEU A 469 21.33 11.63 9.96
CA LEU A 469 21.53 10.60 10.97
C LEU A 469 22.97 10.10 10.86
N VAL A 470 23.70 10.07 11.97
CA VAL A 470 25.07 9.59 12.03
C VAL A 470 25.15 8.49 13.07
N GLN A 471 25.28 7.25 12.64
CA GLN A 471 25.60 6.16 13.56
C GLN A 471 27.09 6.21 13.91
N VAL A 472 27.38 6.29 15.20
CA VAL A 472 28.74 6.31 15.74
C VAL A 472 28.94 5.07 16.59
N THR A 473 29.96 4.28 16.26
CA THR A 473 30.37 3.13 17.07
C THR A 473 31.86 3.25 17.40
N ARG A 474 32.25 2.84 18.60
CA ARG A 474 33.65 2.89 19.04
C ARG A 474 34.44 1.77 18.37
N ALA A 475 35.55 2.11 17.73
CA ALA A 475 36.47 1.15 17.11
C ALA A 475 37.63 0.84 18.06
N GLU A 476 38.37 1.88 18.43
CA GLU A 476 39.54 1.86 19.31
C GLU A 476 39.48 3.09 20.24
N PRO A 477 40.30 3.18 21.30
CA PRO A 477 40.40 4.40 22.11
C PRO A 477 40.69 5.63 21.22
N GLY A 478 39.74 6.57 21.18
CA GLY A 478 39.85 7.79 20.37
C GLY A 478 39.52 7.64 18.87
N ARG A 479 39.10 6.45 18.41
CA ARG A 479 38.66 6.22 17.02
C ARG A 479 37.26 5.63 16.91
N HIS A 480 36.55 6.02 15.86
CA HIS A 480 35.12 5.75 15.66
C HIS A 480 34.81 5.27 14.24
N HIS A 481 33.86 4.36 14.10
CA HIS A 481 33.25 4.03 12.80
C HIS A 481 31.97 4.85 12.61
N LEU A 482 31.78 5.37 11.41
CA LEU A 482 30.64 6.20 11.03
C LEU A 482 29.79 5.53 9.96
N ARG A 483 28.47 5.66 10.08
CA ARG A 483 27.54 5.47 8.96
C ARG A 483 26.57 6.64 8.94
N SER A 484 26.35 7.23 7.77
CA SER A 484 25.52 8.43 7.62
C SER A 484 24.34 8.23 6.68
N TRP A 485 23.21 8.83 7.04
CA TRP A 485 22.00 8.89 6.24
C TRP A 485 21.47 10.32 6.23
N CYS A 486 20.85 10.72 5.12
CA CYS A 486 20.16 11.99 5.00
C CYS A 486 18.66 11.75 4.87
N ASP A 487 17.86 12.52 5.60
CA ASP A 487 16.40 12.48 5.55
C ASP A 487 15.85 13.90 5.32
N GLU A 488 15.46 14.13 4.07
CA GLU A 488 14.86 15.37 3.55
C GLU A 488 13.32 15.31 3.62
N GLY A 489 12.75 14.36 4.38
CA GLY A 489 11.29 14.19 4.56
C GLY A 489 10.68 13.02 3.77
N ALA A 490 11.48 12.32 2.96
CA ALA A 490 11.09 11.08 2.27
C ALA A 490 11.60 9.81 2.98
N GLY A 491 12.23 9.95 4.14
CA GLY A 491 12.90 8.87 4.87
C GLY A 491 14.41 8.84 4.65
N PRO A 492 15.14 8.07 5.48
CA PRO A 492 16.60 8.08 5.49
C PRO A 492 17.20 7.39 4.27
N ARG A 493 17.94 8.16 3.45
CA ARG A 493 18.78 7.68 2.35
C ARG A 493 20.22 7.58 2.81
N GLN A 494 20.83 6.41 2.67
CA GLN A 494 22.23 6.21 3.06
C GLN A 494 23.17 7.00 2.12
N VAL A 495 24.14 7.70 2.70
CA VAL A 495 25.10 8.54 1.95
C VAL A 495 26.53 8.02 2.08
N SER A 496 26.86 7.30 3.15
CA SER A 496 28.17 6.65 3.30
C SER A 496 28.01 5.14 3.54
N THR A 497 28.77 4.33 2.80
CA THR A 497 28.69 2.84 2.79
C THR A 497 29.86 2.16 3.51
N ASP A 498 30.94 2.86 3.84
CA ASP A 498 32.17 2.20 4.25
C ASP A 498 32.33 2.08 5.77
N SER A 499 31.92 0.94 6.32
CA SER A 499 32.02 0.66 7.76
C SER A 499 33.36 0.11 8.21
N ALA A 500 34.35 -0.02 7.31
CA ALA A 500 35.66 -0.56 7.64
C ALA A 500 36.65 0.51 8.14
N VAL A 501 36.43 1.78 7.78
CA VAL A 501 37.35 2.88 8.12
C VAL A 501 37.07 3.41 9.53
N SER A 502 38.11 3.57 10.33
CA SER A 502 38.03 4.21 11.65
C SER A 502 38.56 5.64 11.59
N TYR A 503 37.81 6.59 12.14
CA TYR A 503 38.10 8.03 12.12
C TYR A 503 38.47 8.53 13.52
N SER A 504 39.44 9.42 13.63
CA SER A 504 39.60 10.28 14.82
C SER A 504 38.43 11.25 14.93
N ALA A 505 38.24 11.90 16.09
CA ALA A 505 37.18 12.90 16.29
C ALA A 505 37.19 14.01 15.22
N SER A 506 38.37 14.50 14.84
CA SER A 506 38.49 15.58 13.85
C SER A 506 38.21 15.10 12.42
N GLU A 507 38.66 13.90 12.05
CA GLU A 507 38.34 13.29 10.76
C GLU A 507 36.85 12.95 10.65
N ALA A 508 36.25 12.51 11.77
CA ALA A 508 34.83 12.23 11.87
C ALA A 508 33.98 13.50 11.69
N ALA A 509 34.38 14.62 12.32
CA ALA A 509 33.73 15.91 12.12
C ALA A 509 33.76 16.35 10.65
N ARG A 510 34.92 16.25 9.99
CA ARG A 510 35.07 16.57 8.56
C ARG A 510 34.14 15.74 7.68
N GLU A 511 34.00 14.45 7.96
CA GLU A 511 33.09 13.58 7.20
C GLU A 511 31.61 13.95 7.40
N VAL A 512 31.22 14.34 8.62
CA VAL A 512 29.85 14.81 8.92
C VAL A 512 29.58 16.15 8.22
N LEU A 513 30.50 17.11 8.29
CA LEU A 513 30.40 18.40 7.59
C LEU A 513 30.29 18.22 6.08
N ARG A 514 31.12 17.35 5.48
CA ARG A 514 31.04 17.01 4.05
C ARG A 514 29.66 16.51 3.64
N VAL A 515 28.99 15.73 4.50
CA VAL A 515 27.61 15.27 4.26
C VAL A 515 26.63 16.42 4.39
N LEU A 516 26.79 17.28 5.41
CA LEU A 516 25.95 18.46 5.63
C LEU A 516 26.02 19.46 4.48
N ASP A 517 27.22 19.74 3.95
CA ASP A 517 27.45 20.64 2.81
C ASP A 517 26.85 20.12 1.50
N SER A 518 26.66 18.80 1.39
CA SER A 518 26.02 18.19 0.23
C SER A 518 24.50 18.35 0.21
N LEU A 519 23.89 18.80 1.32
CA LEU A 519 22.45 18.97 1.44
C LEU A 519 21.99 20.27 0.80
N ARG A 520 20.82 20.23 0.15
CA ARG A 520 20.11 21.42 -0.29
C ARG A 520 18.87 21.57 0.58
N PRO A 521 18.83 22.53 1.53
CA PRO A 521 17.62 22.77 2.30
C PRO A 521 16.48 23.19 1.35
N PRO A 522 15.22 22.86 1.69
CA PRO A 522 14.05 23.27 0.92
C PRO A 522 13.96 24.80 0.82
N ASP A 523 13.50 25.31 -0.34
CA ASP A 523 13.31 26.74 -0.55
C ASP A 523 12.43 27.35 0.56
N GLY A 524 12.98 28.31 1.31
CA GLY A 524 12.29 29.03 2.38
C GLY A 524 12.47 28.47 3.81
N ASP A 525 13.25 27.41 4.03
CA ASP A 525 13.69 26.99 5.37
C ASP A 525 15.15 27.39 5.61
N GLU A 526 15.34 28.50 6.34
CA GLU A 526 16.67 29.03 6.69
C GLU A 526 17.31 28.32 7.90
N ARG A 527 16.62 27.36 8.52
CA ARG A 527 17.14 26.66 9.71
C ARG A 527 18.26 25.68 9.30
N PRO A 528 19.35 25.57 10.08
CA PRO A 528 20.40 24.58 9.79
C PRO A 528 19.83 23.17 9.84
N PRO A 529 20.40 22.14 9.18
CA PRO A 529 19.96 20.75 9.37
C PRO A 529 20.10 20.27 10.83
N LEU A 530 19.27 19.31 11.24
CA LEU A 530 19.37 18.61 12.53
C LEU A 530 20.35 17.43 12.40
N VAL A 531 21.33 17.34 13.28
CA VAL A 531 22.25 16.19 13.35
C VAL A 531 21.76 15.25 14.46
N GLU A 532 21.36 14.04 14.07
CA GLU A 532 20.89 12.99 14.98
C GLU A 532 21.94 11.88 15.10
N VAL A 533 22.63 11.84 16.24
CA VAL A 533 23.72 10.90 16.48
C VAL A 533 23.18 9.62 17.10
N LEU A 534 23.24 8.52 16.34
CA LEU A 534 22.79 7.21 16.78
C LEU A 534 23.92 6.49 17.53
N VAL A 535 23.73 6.27 18.83
CA VAL A 535 24.73 5.69 19.74
C VAL A 535 24.19 4.47 20.48
N ASP A 536 25.10 3.60 20.94
CA ASP A 536 24.77 2.56 21.92
C ASP A 536 24.59 3.15 23.33
N ARG A 537 24.08 2.33 24.26
CA ARG A 537 23.83 2.76 25.65
C ARG A 537 25.09 3.23 26.41
N GLY A 538 26.27 2.73 26.04
CA GLY A 538 27.55 3.08 26.68
C GLY A 538 28.17 4.36 26.12
N SER A 539 27.64 4.86 25.02
CA SER A 539 28.18 6.00 24.27
C SER A 539 27.28 7.23 24.32
N LEU A 540 26.27 7.27 25.21
CA LEU A 540 25.37 8.41 25.41
C LEU A 540 26.10 9.72 25.75
N ASN A 541 27.25 9.65 26.43
CA ASN A 541 28.07 10.80 26.80
C ASN A 541 29.20 11.11 25.81
N LEU A 542 29.28 10.43 24.66
CA LEU A 542 30.32 10.67 23.67
C LEU A 542 30.27 12.14 23.19
N PRO A 543 31.39 12.91 23.23
CA PRO A 543 31.41 14.35 22.94
C PRO A 543 31.41 14.68 21.45
N VAL A 544 30.47 14.09 20.70
CA VAL A 544 30.30 14.38 19.27
C VAL A 544 29.96 15.84 19.02
N ASP A 545 29.28 16.47 19.98
CA ASP A 545 28.98 17.90 19.96
C ASP A 545 30.21 18.81 20.07
N GLU A 546 31.30 18.32 20.68
CA GLU A 546 32.57 19.04 20.82
C GLU A 546 33.58 18.66 19.72
N TRP A 547 33.21 17.80 18.76
CA TRP A 547 34.13 17.44 17.66
C TRP A 547 34.34 18.62 16.71
N GLU A 548 35.61 18.91 16.47
CA GLU A 548 36.08 20.04 15.66
C GLU A 548 36.79 19.51 14.41
N ALA A 549 36.29 19.92 13.24
CA ALA A 549 37.02 19.76 11.99
C ALA A 549 38.20 20.73 11.98
N ARG A 550 39.41 20.20 12.24
CA ARG A 550 40.64 20.98 12.16
C ARG A 550 41.23 20.78 10.77
N ASP A 551 41.17 21.82 9.95
CA ASP A 551 41.95 21.98 8.73
C ASP A 551 42.83 23.23 8.88
N PRO A 552 44.17 23.11 8.76
CA PRO A 552 45.08 24.26 8.85
C PRO A 552 44.78 25.39 7.85
N ASP A 553 44.09 25.09 6.74
CA ASP A 553 43.76 26.05 5.68
C ASP A 553 42.37 26.70 5.84
N GLU A 554 41.53 26.24 6.79
CA GLU A 554 40.20 26.80 7.05
C GLU A 554 40.24 27.90 8.13
N ILE A 555 39.53 29.00 7.87
CA ILE A 555 39.48 30.19 8.76
C ILE A 555 38.43 30.03 9.86
N VAL A 556 37.40 29.18 9.66
CA VAL A 556 36.26 29.02 10.58
C VAL A 556 36.36 27.67 11.29
N PRO A 557 36.32 27.63 12.64
CA PRO A 557 36.38 26.37 13.38
C PRO A 557 35.05 25.60 13.25
N GLY A 558 35.08 24.47 12.54
CA GLY A 558 33.93 23.59 12.28
C GLY A 558 33.49 22.73 13.47
N VAL A 559 33.01 23.35 14.57
CA VAL A 559 32.54 22.64 15.77
C VAL A 559 31.08 22.22 15.60
N LEU A 560 30.83 20.90 15.48
CA LEU A 560 29.52 20.36 15.10
C LEU A 560 28.35 20.86 15.96
N GLY A 561 28.49 20.80 17.29
CA GLY A 561 27.41 21.14 18.22
C GLY A 561 27.14 22.65 18.36
N VAL A 562 28.02 23.50 17.82
CA VAL A 562 27.86 24.96 17.77
C VAL A 562 27.19 25.36 16.46
N GLU A 563 27.64 24.77 15.35
CA GLU A 563 27.13 25.11 14.02
C GLU A 563 25.74 24.54 13.76
N TYR A 564 25.47 23.31 14.23
CA TYR A 564 24.23 22.57 13.97
C TYR A 564 23.58 22.08 15.26
N PRO A 565 22.24 22.00 15.32
CA PRO A 565 21.58 21.31 16.42
C PRO A 565 21.90 19.84 16.38
N LEU A 566 22.57 19.40 17.44
CA LEU A 566 23.04 18.03 17.56
C LEU A 566 22.36 17.37 18.76
N VAL A 567 21.65 16.29 18.48
CA VAL A 567 20.95 15.45 19.45
C VAL A 567 21.50 14.03 19.42
N VAL A 568 21.40 13.34 20.54
CA VAL A 568 21.73 11.91 20.63
C VAL A 568 20.47 11.07 20.63
N HIS A 569 20.51 9.89 20.03
CA HIS A 569 19.42 8.94 20.06
C HIS A 569 19.99 7.55 20.27
N CYS A 570 19.40 6.80 21.20
CA CYS A 570 19.76 5.42 21.49
C CYS A 570 18.59 4.46 21.17
N PRO A 571 18.42 4.03 19.90
CA PRO A 571 17.34 3.13 19.51
C PRO A 571 17.42 1.74 20.15
N GLU A 572 18.57 1.35 20.69
CA GLU A 572 18.80 0.07 21.38
C GLU A 572 17.90 -0.06 22.63
N LEU A 573 17.91 0.97 23.49
CA LEU A 573 17.19 0.95 24.77
C LEU A 573 15.68 0.84 24.57
N LEU A 574 15.14 1.60 23.61
CA LEU A 574 13.72 1.54 23.29
C LEU A 574 13.32 0.20 22.67
N ARG A 575 14.13 -0.35 21.75
CA ARG A 575 13.86 -1.64 21.09
C ARG A 575 13.92 -2.82 22.05
N ARG A 576 14.90 -2.87 22.95
CA ARG A 576 15.01 -3.93 23.98
C ARG A 576 13.81 -3.92 24.92
N HIS A 577 13.18 -2.76 25.12
CA HIS A 577 12.03 -2.59 26.00
C HIS A 577 10.73 -2.29 25.23
N GLY A 578 10.45 -3.11 24.20
CA GLY A 578 9.33 -2.93 23.27
C GLY A 578 7.93 -2.74 23.89
N ARG A 579 7.73 -3.13 25.16
CA ARG A 579 6.48 -2.88 25.91
C ARG A 579 6.13 -1.40 26.08
N PHE A 580 7.11 -0.49 25.99
CA PHE A 580 6.91 0.95 26.14
C PHE A 580 6.81 1.72 24.81
N MET A 581 6.83 1.02 23.67
CA MET A 581 6.71 1.64 22.34
C MET A 581 5.41 2.42 22.15
N SER A 582 4.30 1.91 22.70
CA SER A 582 3.01 2.62 22.67
C SER A 582 3.06 3.90 23.50
N HIS A 583 3.62 3.84 24.71
CA HIS A 583 3.78 5.00 25.59
C HIS A 583 4.67 6.07 24.97
N TRP A 584 5.78 5.67 24.35
CA TRP A 584 6.65 6.59 23.62
C TRP A 584 5.90 7.36 22.52
N ARG A 585 5.13 6.66 21.67
CA ARG A 585 4.29 7.30 20.63
C ARG A 585 3.23 8.23 21.24
N THR A 586 2.58 7.81 22.32
CA THR A 586 1.59 8.63 23.03
C THR A 586 2.21 9.90 23.61
N ARG A 587 3.40 9.80 24.21
CA ARG A 587 4.16 10.93 24.77
C ARG A 587 4.61 11.88 23.68
N TRP A 588 5.13 11.35 22.57
CA TRP A 588 5.51 12.15 21.41
C TRP A 588 4.35 12.98 20.86
N ASN A 589 3.16 12.38 20.74
CA ASN A 589 1.96 13.10 20.31
C ASN A 589 1.51 14.22 21.27
N ARG A 590 2.05 14.26 22.50
CA ARG A 590 1.75 15.26 23.53
C ARG A 590 2.93 16.19 23.80
N LEU A 591 3.93 16.27 22.91
CA LEU A 591 5.17 17.01 23.16
C LEU A 591 4.97 18.48 23.58
N ASP A 592 3.91 19.13 23.08
CA ASP A 592 3.58 20.54 23.36
C ASP A 592 2.80 20.75 24.68
N SER A 593 2.14 19.71 25.19
CA SER A 593 1.22 19.80 26.33
C SER A 593 1.57 18.85 27.49
N GLY A 594 2.57 18.01 27.29
CA GLY A 594 3.03 17.02 28.26
C GLY A 594 3.84 17.63 29.40
N LYS A 595 4.02 16.84 30.46
CA LYS A 595 4.73 17.27 31.66
C LYS A 595 6.25 17.18 31.49
N THR A 596 6.94 18.11 32.13
CA THR A 596 8.39 18.09 32.35
C THR A 596 8.68 17.64 33.78
N VAL A 597 9.59 16.69 33.94
CA VAL A 597 10.05 16.22 35.25
C VAL A 597 11.54 16.55 35.41
N VAL A 598 11.93 17.08 36.57
CA VAL A 598 13.34 17.28 36.92
C VAL A 598 13.73 16.22 37.93
N VAL A 599 14.77 15.45 37.61
CA VAL A 599 15.35 14.45 38.50
C VAL A 599 16.55 15.07 39.20
N SER A 600 16.50 15.15 40.52
CA SER A 600 17.55 15.70 41.38
C SER A 600 18.18 14.62 42.26
N GLU A 601 19.24 14.96 43.01
CA GLU A 601 19.98 14.07 43.93
C GLU A 601 19.11 13.32 44.95
N SER A 602 17.92 13.86 45.27
CA SER A 602 16.99 13.23 46.21
C SER A 602 16.29 11.98 45.68
N MET A 603 16.36 11.72 44.37
CA MET A 603 15.66 10.61 43.72
C MET A 603 16.63 9.50 43.35
N ASP A 604 16.44 8.32 43.94
CA ASP A 604 17.15 7.12 43.50
C ASP A 604 16.54 6.52 42.22
N ARG A 605 17.21 5.49 41.71
CA ARG A 605 16.85 4.81 40.47
C ARG A 605 15.43 4.25 40.47
N ASP A 606 15.01 3.69 41.60
CA ASP A 606 13.72 3.00 41.72
C ASP A 606 12.56 4.01 41.92
N ALA A 607 12.84 5.13 42.57
CA ALA A 607 11.92 6.26 42.66
C ALA A 607 11.67 6.91 41.29
N VAL A 608 12.71 7.09 40.48
CA VAL A 608 12.57 7.60 39.09
C VAL A 608 11.73 6.65 38.25
N TYR A 609 12.04 5.35 38.29
CA TYR A 609 11.24 4.34 37.57
C TYR A 609 9.76 4.38 37.97
N SER A 610 9.49 4.35 39.27
CA SER A 610 8.12 4.33 39.80
C SER A 610 7.34 5.60 39.45
N THR A 611 8.00 6.75 39.46
CA THR A 611 7.39 8.04 39.07
C THR A 611 7.03 8.04 37.59
N LEU A 612 7.98 7.68 36.72
CA LEU A 612 7.79 7.75 35.26
C LEU A 612 6.83 6.68 34.72
N VAL A 613 6.67 5.54 35.40
CA VAL A 613 5.66 4.53 35.04
C VAL A 613 4.25 5.00 35.38
N ASN A 614 4.08 5.74 36.47
CA ASN A 614 2.77 6.27 36.89
C ASN A 614 2.39 7.57 36.17
N GLN A 615 3.35 8.30 35.60
CA GLN A 615 3.14 9.54 34.84
C GLN A 615 3.26 9.29 33.33
N LEU A 616 2.17 8.82 32.72
CA LEU A 616 2.14 8.51 31.29
C LEU A 616 2.21 9.77 30.39
N ASP A 617 1.96 10.95 30.95
CA ASP A 617 2.00 12.24 30.25
C ASP A 617 3.35 12.97 30.35
N THR A 618 4.37 12.39 30.99
CA THR A 618 5.73 12.95 31.01
C THR A 618 6.38 12.83 29.63
N VAL A 619 6.71 13.97 29.02
CA VAL A 619 7.34 14.03 27.68
C VAL A 619 8.80 14.46 27.74
N ARG A 620 9.18 15.17 28.80
CA ARG A 620 10.52 15.73 28.98
C ARG A 620 11.04 15.38 30.36
N VAL A 621 12.29 14.93 30.44
CA VAL A 621 13.01 14.76 31.71
C VAL A 621 14.32 15.54 31.68
N SER A 622 14.55 16.39 32.68
CA SER A 622 15.85 17.02 32.92
C SER A 622 16.54 16.27 34.07
N VAL A 623 17.78 15.81 33.85
CA VAL A 623 18.54 15.03 34.82
C VAL A 623 19.64 15.90 35.41
N ASP A 624 19.46 16.30 36.67
CA ASP A 624 20.36 17.13 37.46
C ASP A 624 20.92 16.31 38.65
N VAL A 625 21.78 15.35 38.33
CA VAL A 625 22.46 14.50 39.33
C VAL A 625 23.96 14.45 39.06
N PRO A 626 24.81 14.14 40.06
CA PRO A 626 26.24 13.93 39.90
C PRO A 626 26.57 12.84 38.86
N PRO A 627 27.80 12.81 38.31
CA PRO A 627 28.19 11.89 37.23
C PRO A 627 27.95 10.40 37.53
N GLY A 628 28.05 9.97 38.79
CA GLY A 628 27.92 8.56 39.19
C GLY A 628 26.58 7.90 38.79
N PRO A 629 25.42 8.35 39.33
CA PRO A 629 24.11 7.76 39.00
C PRO A 629 23.51 8.23 37.66
N ARG A 630 24.04 9.31 37.05
CA ARG A 630 23.47 9.99 35.88
C ARG A 630 23.17 9.05 34.72
N ASP A 631 24.16 8.25 34.31
CA ASP A 631 24.04 7.38 33.14
C ASP A 631 22.94 6.34 33.32
N GLY A 632 22.81 5.77 34.51
CA GLY A 632 21.76 4.81 34.84
C GLY A 632 20.37 5.45 34.78
N ILE A 633 20.23 6.68 35.27
CA ILE A 633 18.96 7.43 35.24
C ILE A 633 18.56 7.78 33.80
N VAL A 634 19.49 8.32 33.00
CA VAL A 634 19.25 8.66 31.59
C VAL A 634 18.83 7.41 30.81
N GLN A 635 19.54 6.29 30.98
CA GLN A 635 19.18 5.03 30.31
C GLN A 635 17.77 4.54 30.68
N ILE A 636 17.35 4.70 31.94
CA ILE A 636 15.99 4.35 32.38
C ILE A 636 14.95 5.24 31.74
N CYS A 637 15.17 6.55 31.69
CA CYS A 637 14.25 7.48 31.03
C CYS A 637 14.02 7.08 29.57
N LEU A 638 15.10 6.80 28.84
CA LEU A 638 15.03 6.37 27.44
C LEU A 638 14.37 4.99 27.28
N ALA A 639 14.70 4.02 28.15
CA ALA A 639 14.09 2.70 28.15
C ALA A 639 12.57 2.72 28.43
N LEU A 640 12.10 3.68 29.25
CA LEU A 640 10.69 3.90 29.55
C LEU A 640 9.94 4.67 28.43
N GLY A 641 10.62 5.02 27.34
CA GLY A 641 10.02 5.73 26.22
C GLY A 641 9.76 7.21 26.49
N ILE A 642 10.59 7.87 27.31
CA ILE A 642 10.59 9.33 27.40
C ILE A 642 11.25 9.88 26.13
N PRO A 643 10.55 10.70 25.33
CA PRO A 643 11.08 11.15 24.04
C PRO A 643 12.18 12.20 24.15
N VAL A 644 12.21 12.99 25.23
CA VAL A 644 13.18 14.08 25.41
C VAL A 644 13.84 13.98 26.78
N VAL A 645 15.16 13.81 26.80
CA VAL A 645 15.96 13.80 28.03
C VAL A 645 17.12 14.76 27.91
N VAL A 646 17.27 15.67 28.88
CA VAL A 646 18.35 16.67 28.92
C VAL A 646 19.21 16.42 30.15
N TRP A 647 20.53 16.43 30.00
CA TRP A 647 21.47 16.39 31.11
C TRP A 647 22.74 17.18 30.79
N ASP A 648 23.55 17.42 31.80
CA ASP A 648 24.85 18.05 31.66
C ASP A 648 25.95 17.01 31.82
N ARG A 649 26.94 16.97 30.91
CA ARG A 649 28.10 16.08 31.02
C ARG A 649 29.13 16.61 32.02
N GLY A 650 29.24 17.93 32.21
CA GLY A 650 30.38 18.58 32.85
C GLY A 650 30.25 18.93 34.33
N GLY A 651 29.05 18.84 34.94
CA GLY A 651 28.82 19.36 36.30
C GLY A 651 29.02 18.37 37.44
N ASP A 652 29.73 18.82 38.50
CA ASP A 652 29.81 18.24 39.85
C ASP A 652 28.90 19.00 40.86
N GLY A 653 27.85 19.68 40.37
CA GLY A 653 26.89 20.44 41.17
C GLY A 653 25.62 20.77 40.40
N ALA A 654 24.73 21.61 40.96
CA ALA A 654 23.47 22.00 40.33
C ALA A 654 23.69 22.55 38.92
N SER A 655 23.03 21.93 37.94
CA SER A 655 23.33 22.16 36.54
C SER A 655 22.66 23.44 36.02
N HIS A 656 23.49 24.43 35.67
CA HIS A 656 23.07 25.61 34.93
C HIS A 656 22.36 25.25 33.60
N VAL A 657 22.69 24.10 33.00
CA VAL A 657 21.99 23.61 31.80
C VAL A 657 20.53 23.32 32.12
N VAL A 658 20.24 22.62 33.22
CA VAL A 658 18.88 22.20 33.56
C VAL A 658 18.01 23.41 33.87
N GLU A 659 18.55 24.39 34.59
CA GLU A 659 17.87 25.67 34.83
C GLU A 659 17.59 26.41 33.52
N HIS A 660 18.62 26.64 32.70
CA HIS A 660 18.47 27.40 31.46
C HIS A 660 17.54 26.71 30.45
N MET A 661 17.57 25.38 30.38
CA MET A 661 16.69 24.64 29.47
C MET A 661 15.25 24.62 29.97
N ALA A 662 14.97 24.85 31.25
CA ALA A 662 13.61 24.82 31.80
C ALA A 662 12.68 25.83 31.12
N ASP A 663 13.24 26.98 30.70
CA ASP A 663 12.51 28.06 30.02
C ASP A 663 12.36 27.84 28.50
N VAL A 664 13.04 26.85 27.93
CA VAL A 664 12.97 26.53 26.50
C VAL A 664 11.81 25.57 26.23
N ALA A 665 10.96 25.90 25.25
CA ALA A 665 9.87 25.03 24.83
C ALA A 665 10.42 23.69 24.34
N THR A 666 9.72 22.58 24.65
CA THR A 666 10.23 21.23 24.37
C THR A 666 10.63 21.03 22.91
N ARG A 667 9.88 21.60 21.95
CA ARG A 667 10.20 21.55 20.51
C ARG A 667 11.41 22.37 20.09
N GLU A 668 11.75 23.40 20.85
CA GLU A 668 12.84 24.33 20.54
C GLU A 668 14.16 23.89 21.19
N LEU A 669 14.14 22.83 22.03
CA LEU A 669 15.32 22.33 22.73
C LEU A 669 16.52 22.01 21.83
N PRO A 670 16.40 21.42 20.62
CA PRO A 670 17.56 21.23 19.75
C PRO A 670 18.28 22.55 19.42
N ASP A 671 17.54 23.59 19.06
CA ASP A 671 18.10 24.91 18.76
C ASP A 671 18.55 25.63 20.04
N GLY A 672 17.82 25.49 21.15
CA GLY A 672 18.19 26.04 22.45
C GLY A 672 19.51 25.46 22.98
N VAL A 673 19.72 24.15 22.86
CA VAL A 673 20.98 23.48 23.24
C VAL A 673 22.13 23.91 22.34
N ARG A 674 21.91 24.05 21.03
CA ARG A 674 22.91 24.65 20.13
C ARG A 674 23.27 26.07 20.56
N GLY A 675 22.27 26.91 20.84
CA GLY A 675 22.47 28.28 21.32
C GLY A 675 23.28 28.32 22.61
N TYR A 676 22.98 27.44 23.56
CA TYR A 676 23.75 27.28 24.79
C TYR A 676 25.22 26.92 24.48
N ARG A 677 25.48 25.95 23.61
CA ARG A 677 26.85 25.54 23.22
C ARG A 677 27.62 26.67 22.56
N ALA A 678 26.97 27.44 21.68
CA ALA A 678 27.58 28.62 21.06
C ALA A 678 27.96 29.67 22.11
N ASN A 679 27.08 29.94 23.08
CA ASN A 679 27.35 30.86 24.18
C ASN A 679 28.42 30.32 25.14
N ALA A 680 28.48 29.02 25.39
CA ALA A 680 29.54 28.38 26.17
C ALA A 680 30.90 28.52 25.50
N MET A 681 30.96 28.49 24.16
CA MET A 681 32.18 28.73 23.41
C MET A 681 32.61 30.21 23.43
N ALA A 682 31.64 31.14 23.39
CA ALA A 682 31.90 32.58 23.40
C ALA A 682 32.23 33.12 24.81
N SER A 683 31.51 32.65 25.84
CA SER A 683 31.56 33.12 27.22
C SER A 683 31.51 31.93 28.23
N PRO A 684 32.56 31.11 28.34
CA PRO A 684 32.57 29.94 29.23
C PRO A 684 32.18 30.18 30.70
N PRO A 685 32.56 31.31 31.34
CA PRO A 685 32.18 31.56 32.74
C PRO A 685 30.67 31.76 32.95
N GLU A 686 29.96 32.27 31.94
CA GLU A 686 28.50 32.52 31.99
C GLU A 686 27.70 31.26 31.62
N PHE A 687 28.30 30.36 30.86
CA PHE A 687 27.68 29.11 30.40
C PHE A 687 28.61 27.92 30.68
N PRO A 688 28.79 27.52 31.95
CA PRO A 688 29.81 26.54 32.35
C PRO A 688 29.47 25.09 31.99
N GLY A 689 28.22 24.82 31.59
CA GLY A 689 27.72 23.47 31.37
C GLY A 689 28.04 22.85 30.01
N ARG A 690 27.87 21.54 29.90
CA ARG A 690 28.05 20.76 28.67
C ARG A 690 26.76 19.98 28.36
N PRO A 691 25.75 20.64 27.77
CA PRO A 691 24.43 20.05 27.58
C PRO A 691 24.45 18.89 26.60
N VAL A 692 23.76 17.81 26.96
CA VAL A 692 23.44 16.68 26.09
C VAL A 692 21.92 16.55 26.03
N LEU A 693 21.40 16.40 24.80
CA LEU A 693 19.98 16.26 24.52
C LEU A 693 19.73 14.94 23.81
N ALA A 694 19.07 14.01 24.50
CA ALA A 694 18.49 12.85 23.87
C ALA A 694 17.13 13.19 23.28
N TRP A 695 16.95 12.86 22.00
CA TRP A 695 15.77 13.19 21.22
C TRP A 695 15.33 11.98 20.40
N ALA A 696 14.17 11.42 20.72
CA ALA A 696 13.62 10.24 20.05
C ALA A 696 12.27 10.58 19.40
N ASP A 697 12.31 11.02 18.14
CA ASP A 697 11.15 11.34 17.33
C ASP A 697 10.39 10.07 16.90
N ALA A 698 9.11 9.95 17.30
CA ALA A 698 8.30 8.77 17.03
C ALA A 698 7.67 8.73 15.64
N ASP A 699 7.61 9.88 14.96
CA ASP A 699 7.05 10.00 13.62
C ASP A 699 8.10 9.78 12.54
N ARG A 700 9.37 9.81 12.92
CA ARG A 700 10.50 9.65 12.00
C ARG A 700 11.19 8.30 12.14
N THR A 701 11.44 7.65 11.01
CA THR A 701 12.07 6.32 10.99
C THR A 701 13.57 6.39 11.23
N VAL A 702 14.12 5.45 11.99
CA VAL A 702 15.57 5.25 12.09
C VAL A 702 15.99 4.03 11.24
N PRO A 703 17.15 4.06 10.58
CA PRO A 703 17.69 2.91 9.86
C PRO A 703 17.76 1.66 10.76
N ARG A 704 17.58 0.46 10.18
CA ARG A 704 17.77 -0.79 10.92
C ARG A 704 19.25 -0.95 11.28
N LEU A 705 19.61 -0.56 12.50
CA LEU A 705 20.98 -0.68 12.98
C LEU A 705 21.27 -2.14 13.35
N HIS A 706 22.26 -2.74 12.68
CA HIS A 706 22.95 -3.95 13.13
C HIS A 706 23.90 -3.57 14.26
N LEU A 707 23.36 -3.39 15.47
CA LEU A 707 24.20 -3.22 16.66
C LEU A 707 24.65 -4.62 17.08
N THR A 708 25.95 -4.86 17.01
CA THR A 708 26.59 -6.07 17.56
C THR A 708 26.23 -6.17 19.04
N GLU A 709 25.62 -7.29 19.42
CA GLU A 709 25.51 -7.66 20.83
C GLU A 709 26.93 -7.71 21.42
N PRO A 710 27.20 -7.06 22.56
CA PRO A 710 28.47 -7.30 23.24
C PRO A 710 28.51 -8.77 23.63
N GLN A 711 29.53 -9.49 23.17
CA GLN A 711 29.82 -10.82 23.69
C GLN A 711 30.01 -10.68 25.20
N GLU A 712 29.08 -11.26 25.97
CA GLU A 712 29.27 -11.46 27.40
C GLU A 712 30.51 -12.33 27.57
N SER A 713 31.56 -11.73 28.13
CA SER A 713 32.76 -12.44 28.54
C SER A 713 32.39 -13.31 29.73
N THR A 714 32.44 -14.63 29.53
CA THR A 714 32.63 -15.61 30.59
C THR A 714 33.93 -16.35 30.34
#